data_AF-A0A936I1Y0-F1
#
_entry.id   AF-A0A936I1Y0-F1
#
_cell.length_a   1.000
_cell.length_b   1.000
_cell.length_c   1.000
_cell.angle_alpha   90.00
_cell.angle_beta   90.00
_cell.angle_gamma   90.00
#
_symmetry.space_group_name_H-M   'P 1'
#
loop_
_entity.id
_entity.type
_entity.pdbx_description
1 polymer ?
#
loop_
_entity_poly.entity_id
_entity_poly.type
_entity_poly.pdbx_seq_one_letter_code
_entity_poly.pdbx_strand_id
1 'polypeptide(L)'
;MTTRSISRPFVLLWIGVGLAYQLSAQSAAPRGVATLVADEAGKPTWRTYHPFTAKTLDAGTKRLLPEASLFSLDAAVLEELMRRAPEVLELVLPTRQGEVHLRLVASHRLTDEFQVLLASSGRAIGAPPGLHYAGIVNNDPNTLAAISIFPDQVMGIVHDGQGEHELGPMEHSNAHIYYAREDLPVPNSFSCGTEEGSVDRAHDVPEAIEGERSVKCVRFYWEVNYDIFLAKGSVVNTVNYVTALFNQSAVLYMNDGISITLNQVFVWDVASPYTGTTILEQLTYFQNTRNSFNGDLAHLLGLAGGGGRAASLAGLCNPDNDNSMCYSGISTSFSNVPTYSGSVFVVTHEVGHLLGSNHTHACAWNGNNTQIDGCGPTAGYTEGNTCATGPIPPSGGTMMSYCHLNPVGINFLNGFGPQPLAVITNSVSAAPCLITCANVACGTVFGSSASNITTTSAVLNWMPASSAIAYDLQWKQVGAASWNTVSSIAGTSYPLSGLSPWTGYTFQVKTNCSGGASVHATAVGFTTAGNSLSDGLVACYPFNNTPNDVSGNGHNGTLDGPLPTADRYGVPNAAYAFDGVDDRIAITDLNTWAINNEISISFWVKALESKGNLIVWAWPDIASDRLLVSPHYFHTGSNDFAWTFGTYDGTGKCYYTGYPLYGEWEHYVVTSSTVSNTMKIYKNGSLFDIEQHAGSLTDLDRTLYIGGYFLANFQLHGSLDDLTFHRRELTAGEVTQLYVSGTPCAPRITVAAKVFLDGPYVQANQLMNDGLRTAGLIPGIEPYSGLAYPLVAGGAGTAISAGVTTSAGNNAITDWVVVELRAPAAPYVVLATRTALLQRDGDVVGMDGASPVAFDATSGLYSIAIRHRNHLGVMTAAPIALSAVPAVVDFTSPGTSTYGIAAQRQVGTRMTLWTGDVTRNGQVKYAGGSNDRDPILVAIGGAVPTATLSGQYRAEDVNLDGQVKYAGGANDRDIILQTIGGAVPTATRTQQLP
;
A
#
# COMPACT_ATOMS: atom_id res chain seq x y z
N MET A 1 -36.10 -63.83 -60.16
CA MET A 1 -36.85 -62.59 -60.48
C MET A 1 -35.90 -61.41 -60.31
N THR A 2 -35.51 -60.80 -61.44
CA THR A 2 -35.11 -59.37 -61.68
C THR A 2 -34.11 -58.68 -60.73
N THR A 3 -32.80 -58.53 -61.04
CA THR A 3 -32.06 -57.49 -61.84
C THR A 3 -31.98 -56.09 -61.17
N ARG A 4 -30.86 -55.34 -60.99
CA ARG A 4 -29.62 -55.03 -61.78
C ARG A 4 -28.45 -54.54 -60.85
N SER A 5 -27.20 -55.03 -60.98
CA SER A 5 -25.89 -54.43 -61.44
C SER A 5 -25.46 -53.04 -60.88
N ILE A 6 -24.20 -52.71 -60.53
CA ILE A 6 -22.91 -52.63 -61.30
C ILE A 6 -21.74 -52.44 -60.27
N SER A 7 -20.75 -53.35 -60.17
CA SER A 7 -19.34 -53.36 -60.68
C SER A 7 -18.27 -52.46 -60.00
N ARG A 8 -17.13 -53.09 -59.61
CA ARG A 8 -15.78 -52.52 -59.44
C ARG A 8 -14.74 -53.63 -59.70
N PRO A 9 -13.69 -53.41 -60.51
CA PRO A 9 -12.65 -54.42 -60.76
C PRO A 9 -11.30 -54.12 -60.08
N PHE A 10 -10.55 -55.20 -59.87
CA PHE A 10 -9.13 -55.31 -59.55
C PHE A 10 -8.22 -54.75 -60.65
N VAL A 11 -7.04 -54.23 -60.31
CA VAL A 11 -5.79 -54.36 -61.11
C VAL A 11 -4.55 -54.37 -60.20
N LEU A 12 -3.58 -55.22 -60.58
CA LEU A 12 -2.26 -55.46 -60.00
C LEU A 12 -1.16 -54.86 -60.93
N LEU A 13 -0.12 -54.25 -60.34
CA LEU A 13 1.33 -54.43 -60.62
C LEU A 13 2.13 -53.73 -61.80
N TRP A 14 3.29 -53.15 -61.39
CA TRP A 14 4.63 -52.88 -62.00
C TRP A 14 5.02 -51.60 -62.82
N ILE A 15 6.07 -50.95 -62.24
CA ILE A 15 7.26 -50.19 -62.73
C ILE A 15 7.13 -48.79 -63.35
N GLY A 16 7.85 -47.84 -62.72
CA GLY A 16 8.47 -46.68 -63.36
C GLY A 16 9.12 -45.72 -62.35
N VAL A 17 10.43 -45.87 -62.12
CA VAL A 17 11.28 -44.92 -61.36
C VAL A 17 11.62 -43.71 -62.25
N GLY A 18 11.48 -42.48 -61.73
CA GLY A 18 12.11 -41.29 -62.32
C GLY A 18 11.41 -39.95 -62.04
N LEU A 19 11.92 -39.23 -61.03
CA LEU A 19 11.89 -37.77 -60.80
C LEU A 19 10.58 -36.98 -60.95
N ALA A 20 9.98 -36.62 -59.81
CA ALA A 20 9.53 -35.26 -59.49
C ALA A 20 9.23 -35.18 -57.98
N TYR A 21 10.21 -34.76 -57.17
CA TYR A 21 9.94 -34.27 -55.82
C TYR A 21 9.34 -32.86 -55.96
N GLN A 22 8.00 -32.76 -55.91
CA GLN A 22 7.33 -31.48 -55.69
C GLN A 22 7.23 -31.22 -54.20
N LEU A 23 7.74 -30.06 -53.78
CA LEU A 23 7.54 -29.46 -52.46
C LEU A 23 6.03 -29.39 -52.15
N SER A 24 5.56 -30.25 -51.27
CA SER A 24 4.37 -29.99 -50.48
C SER A 24 4.82 -29.26 -49.21
N ALA A 25 4.45 -27.98 -49.08
CA ALA A 25 4.50 -27.29 -47.79
C ALA A 25 3.61 -28.06 -46.82
N GLN A 26 4.22 -28.79 -45.88
CA GLN A 26 3.52 -29.28 -44.70
C GLN A 26 3.07 -28.06 -43.91
N SER A 27 1.76 -27.90 -43.72
CA SER A 27 1.21 -26.95 -42.76
C SER A 27 1.71 -27.33 -41.37
N ALA A 28 2.66 -26.56 -40.83
CA ALA A 28 3.15 -26.73 -39.47
C ALA A 28 1.98 -26.66 -38.47
N ALA A 29 1.98 -27.55 -37.47
CA ALA A 29 1.01 -27.50 -36.37
C ALA A 29 1.09 -26.15 -35.63
N PRO A 30 -0.01 -25.62 -35.07
CA PRO A 30 0.01 -24.34 -34.35
C PRO A 30 0.99 -24.41 -33.17
N ARG A 31 1.87 -23.41 -33.06
CA ARG A 31 2.87 -23.27 -31.99
C ARG A 31 2.21 -23.12 -30.61
N GLY A 32 3.02 -23.24 -29.55
CA GLY A 32 2.54 -23.36 -28.16
C GLY A 32 1.61 -22.23 -27.71
N VAL A 33 1.87 -20.99 -28.10
CA VAL A 33 1.04 -19.82 -27.73
C VAL A 33 -0.33 -19.84 -28.42
N ALA A 34 -0.36 -20.09 -29.73
CA ALA A 34 -1.61 -20.15 -30.48
C ALA A 34 -2.53 -21.28 -29.99
N THR A 35 -1.94 -22.42 -29.62
CA THR A 35 -2.67 -23.53 -29.01
C THR A 35 -3.27 -23.13 -27.66
N LEU A 36 -2.54 -22.40 -26.80
CA LEU A 36 -3.08 -21.89 -25.53
C LEU A 36 -4.26 -20.94 -25.73
N VAL A 37 -4.19 -20.02 -26.70
CA VAL A 37 -5.33 -19.14 -26.99
C VAL A 37 -6.52 -19.93 -27.54
N ALA A 38 -6.27 -20.95 -28.37
CA ALA A 38 -7.31 -21.80 -28.92
C ALA A 38 -8.03 -22.66 -27.85
N ASP A 39 -7.27 -23.24 -26.90
CA ASP A 39 -7.82 -24.02 -25.79
C ASP A 39 -8.77 -23.19 -24.91
N GLU A 40 -8.52 -21.88 -24.85
CA GLU A 40 -9.29 -20.91 -24.06
C GLU A 40 -10.41 -20.24 -24.86
N ALA A 41 -10.50 -20.46 -26.17
CA ALA A 41 -11.44 -19.77 -27.07
C ALA A 41 -12.92 -20.07 -26.78
N GLY A 42 -13.22 -21.20 -26.13
CA GLY A 42 -14.58 -21.62 -25.77
C GLY A 42 -15.09 -21.12 -24.41
N LYS A 43 -14.27 -20.41 -23.61
CA LYS A 43 -14.67 -19.95 -22.28
C LYS A 43 -15.52 -18.66 -22.33
N PRO A 44 -16.60 -18.54 -21.53
CA PRO A 44 -17.57 -17.43 -21.60
C PRO A 44 -17.07 -16.09 -21.00
N THR A 45 -15.76 -15.85 -20.88
CA THR A 45 -15.16 -14.77 -20.07
C THR A 45 -14.32 -13.77 -20.84
N TRP A 46 -14.21 -13.88 -22.18
CA TRP A 46 -13.47 -12.92 -22.99
C TRP A 46 -14.11 -11.52 -22.92
N ARG A 47 -13.34 -10.55 -22.43
CA ARG A 47 -13.74 -9.13 -22.38
C ARG A 47 -12.67 -8.27 -23.01
N THR A 48 -13.13 -7.31 -23.81
CA THR A 48 -12.28 -6.32 -24.46
C THR A 48 -12.03 -5.13 -23.52
N TYR A 49 -10.77 -4.70 -23.44
CA TYR A 49 -10.31 -3.56 -22.65
C TYR A 49 -9.58 -2.55 -23.54
N HIS A 50 -9.84 -1.27 -23.27
CA HIS A 50 -9.23 -0.13 -23.97
C HIS A 50 -8.42 0.74 -22.99
N PRO A 51 -7.26 0.28 -22.50
CA PRO A 51 -6.49 1.07 -21.52
C PRO A 51 -5.66 2.18 -22.15
N PHE A 52 -5.66 2.32 -23.47
CA PHE A 52 -4.84 3.30 -24.19
C PHE A 52 -5.71 4.38 -24.82
N THR A 53 -5.33 5.64 -24.59
CA THR A 53 -5.85 6.80 -25.31
C THR A 53 -4.77 7.38 -26.20
N ALA A 54 -5.03 7.45 -27.51
CA ALA A 54 -4.08 7.98 -28.49
C ALA A 54 -3.65 9.43 -28.20
N LYS A 55 -2.37 9.72 -28.43
CA LYS A 55 -1.72 11.02 -28.28
C LYS A 55 -0.95 11.37 -29.55
N THR A 56 -0.70 12.66 -29.72
CA THR A 56 0.18 13.19 -30.76
C THR A 56 1.64 13.01 -30.38
N LEU A 57 2.47 12.51 -31.30
CA LEU A 57 3.93 12.48 -31.13
C LEU A 57 4.48 13.91 -30.97
N ASP A 58 5.40 14.10 -30.03
CA ASP A 58 6.21 15.30 -29.97
C ASP A 58 7.19 15.37 -31.16
N ALA A 59 7.76 16.55 -31.40
CA ALA A 59 8.62 16.79 -32.55
C ALA A 59 9.91 15.95 -32.56
N GLY A 60 10.45 15.59 -31.39
CA GLY A 60 11.64 14.76 -31.25
C GLY A 60 11.35 13.32 -31.60
N THR A 61 10.33 12.74 -30.96
CA THR A 61 9.91 11.35 -31.22
C THR A 61 9.41 11.17 -32.65
N LYS A 62 8.68 12.14 -33.21
CA LYS A 62 8.23 12.09 -34.62
C LYS A 62 9.39 12.11 -35.61
N ARG A 63 10.52 12.73 -35.28
CA ARG A 63 11.73 12.72 -36.13
C ARG A 63 12.43 11.36 -36.06
N LEU A 64 12.42 10.71 -34.91
CA LEU A 64 13.07 9.42 -34.68
C LEU A 64 12.24 8.25 -35.23
N LEU A 65 10.94 8.23 -34.92
CA LEU A 65 9.99 7.17 -35.27
C LEU A 65 8.70 7.81 -35.83
N PRO A 66 8.65 8.14 -37.13
CA PRO A 66 7.51 8.86 -37.72
C PRO A 66 6.20 8.06 -37.67
N GLU A 67 6.30 6.73 -37.77
CA GLU A 67 5.17 5.80 -37.81
C GLU A 67 4.73 5.30 -36.43
N ALA A 68 5.42 5.70 -35.35
CA ALA A 68 5.06 5.29 -34.00
C ALA A 68 3.68 5.81 -33.55
N SER A 69 3.04 5.05 -32.67
CA SER A 69 1.81 5.42 -31.98
C SER A 69 2.12 5.75 -30.52
N LEU A 70 1.61 6.89 -30.03
CA LEU A 70 1.82 7.36 -28.66
C LEU A 70 0.49 7.31 -27.90
N PHE A 71 0.55 6.94 -26.62
CA PHE A 71 -0.62 6.74 -25.77
C PHE A 71 -0.45 7.37 -24.39
N SER A 72 -1.57 7.71 -23.76
CA SER A 72 -1.67 7.76 -22.30
C SER A 72 -2.51 6.58 -21.79
N LEU A 73 -2.25 6.16 -20.56
CA LEU A 73 -3.01 5.10 -19.92
C LEU A 73 -4.29 5.61 -19.25
N ASP A 74 -5.33 4.79 -19.28
CA ASP A 74 -6.55 4.97 -18.49
C ASP A 74 -6.40 4.24 -17.14
N ALA A 75 -6.27 5.02 -16.07
CA ALA A 75 -6.06 4.51 -14.72
C ALA A 75 -7.23 3.66 -14.21
N ALA A 76 -8.48 3.98 -14.59
CA ALA A 76 -9.65 3.23 -14.14
C ALA A 76 -9.72 1.86 -14.81
N VAL A 77 -9.34 1.76 -16.09
CA VAL A 77 -9.26 0.49 -16.81
C VAL A 77 -8.14 -0.39 -16.25
N LEU A 78 -6.98 0.20 -15.94
CA LEU A 78 -5.89 -0.53 -15.31
C LEU A 78 -6.25 -1.00 -13.91
N GLU A 79 -6.86 -0.15 -13.09
CA GLU A 79 -7.35 -0.56 -11.76
C GLU A 79 -8.36 -1.70 -11.86
N GLU A 80 -9.27 -1.66 -12.85
CA GLU A 80 -10.19 -2.76 -13.10
C GLU A 80 -9.46 -4.04 -13.51
N LEU A 81 -8.48 -3.96 -14.40
CA LEU A 81 -7.65 -5.10 -14.83
C LEU A 81 -6.89 -5.70 -13.65
N MET A 82 -6.20 -4.87 -12.86
CA MET A 82 -5.44 -5.27 -11.68
C MET A 82 -6.34 -5.92 -10.62
N ARG A 83 -7.56 -5.40 -10.42
CA ARG A 83 -8.52 -5.94 -9.45
C ARG A 83 -9.16 -7.25 -9.93
N ARG A 84 -9.46 -7.37 -11.23
CA ARG A 84 -10.11 -8.57 -11.79
C ARG A 84 -9.14 -9.69 -12.10
N ALA A 85 -7.90 -9.37 -12.44
CA ALA A 85 -6.85 -10.30 -12.87
C ALA A 85 -7.39 -11.40 -13.80
N PRO A 86 -8.02 -11.03 -14.94
CA PRO A 86 -8.73 -12.01 -15.76
C PRO A 86 -7.76 -13.03 -16.37
N GLU A 87 -8.13 -14.31 -16.37
CA GLU A 87 -7.38 -15.40 -17.01
C GLU A 87 -7.30 -15.25 -18.53
N VAL A 88 -8.28 -14.58 -19.14
CA VAL A 88 -8.35 -14.28 -20.57
C VAL A 88 -8.86 -12.86 -20.80
N LEU A 89 -8.28 -12.14 -21.76
CA LEU A 89 -8.73 -10.80 -22.14
C LEU A 89 -8.39 -10.45 -23.58
N GLU A 90 -9.10 -9.47 -24.14
CA GLU A 90 -8.68 -8.81 -25.37
C GLU A 90 -8.23 -7.37 -25.04
N LEU A 91 -7.02 -7.01 -25.46
CA LEU A 91 -6.42 -5.69 -25.25
C LEU A 91 -6.34 -4.97 -26.60
N VAL A 92 -6.88 -3.75 -26.67
CA VAL A 92 -6.93 -3.00 -27.93
C VAL A 92 -5.92 -1.85 -27.93
N LEU A 93 -5.08 -1.79 -28.96
CA LEU A 93 -4.14 -0.70 -29.21
C LEU A 93 -4.67 0.20 -30.35
N PRO A 94 -4.98 1.47 -30.10
CA PRO A 94 -5.48 2.39 -31.13
C PRO A 94 -4.32 2.98 -31.94
N THR A 95 -3.70 2.18 -32.80
CA THR A 95 -2.52 2.61 -33.58
C THR A 95 -2.91 3.55 -34.72
N ARG A 96 -1.92 4.23 -35.31
CA ARG A 96 -2.12 5.09 -36.50
C ARG A 96 -2.61 4.34 -37.74
N GLN A 97 -2.32 3.05 -37.83
CA GLN A 97 -2.69 2.20 -38.97
C GLN A 97 -4.03 1.48 -38.75
N GLY A 98 -4.65 1.65 -37.58
CA GLY A 98 -5.89 0.98 -37.18
C GLY A 98 -5.79 0.38 -35.78
N GLU A 99 -6.88 -0.22 -35.32
CA GLU A 99 -6.88 -0.95 -34.05
C GLU A 99 -6.15 -2.28 -34.18
N VAL A 100 -5.22 -2.55 -33.26
CA VAL A 100 -4.56 -3.85 -33.11
C VAL A 100 -5.18 -4.56 -31.91
N HIS A 101 -5.71 -5.76 -32.12
CA HIS A 101 -6.37 -6.56 -31.09
C HIS A 101 -5.43 -7.66 -30.60
N LEU A 102 -5.08 -7.63 -29.32
CA LEU A 102 -4.26 -8.67 -28.69
C LEU A 102 -5.17 -9.59 -27.88
N ARG A 103 -5.29 -10.85 -28.28
CA ARG A 103 -6.01 -11.87 -27.50
C ARG A 103 -5.04 -12.58 -26.58
N LEU A 104 -5.23 -12.38 -25.29
CA LEU A 104 -4.26 -12.65 -24.25
C LEU A 104 -4.80 -13.66 -23.23
N VAL A 105 -3.95 -14.60 -22.84
CA VAL A 105 -4.18 -15.61 -21.80
C VAL A 105 -3.11 -15.43 -20.71
N ALA A 106 -3.50 -15.58 -19.46
CA ALA A 106 -2.59 -15.43 -18.32
C ALA A 106 -1.41 -16.42 -18.42
N SER A 107 -0.21 -15.90 -18.18
CA SER A 107 1.05 -16.62 -18.42
C SER A 107 1.59 -17.29 -17.15
N HIS A 108 1.16 -16.96 -15.93
CA HIS A 108 1.55 -17.64 -14.67
C HIS A 108 3.04 -18.09 -14.61
N ARG A 109 3.99 -17.15 -14.78
CA ARG A 109 5.44 -17.44 -14.91
C ARG A 109 6.26 -17.27 -13.64
N LEU A 110 5.63 -16.79 -12.57
CA LEU A 110 6.24 -16.71 -11.24
C LEU A 110 5.82 -17.94 -10.45
N THR A 111 6.74 -18.55 -9.69
CA THR A 111 6.38 -19.67 -8.82
C THR A 111 5.62 -19.20 -7.58
N ASP A 112 4.94 -20.11 -6.89
CA ASP A 112 4.24 -19.80 -5.64
C ASP A 112 5.18 -19.42 -4.50
N GLU A 113 6.45 -19.81 -4.61
CA GLU A 113 7.53 -19.45 -3.69
C GLU A 113 8.31 -18.23 -4.18
N PHE A 114 7.82 -17.51 -5.20
CA PHE A 114 8.52 -16.38 -5.78
C PHE A 114 8.78 -15.31 -4.73
N GLN A 115 10.05 -14.93 -4.59
CA GLN A 115 10.49 -13.91 -3.64
C GLN A 115 11.38 -12.88 -4.30
N VAL A 116 11.26 -11.64 -3.84
CA VAL A 116 12.22 -10.58 -4.14
C VAL A 116 13.11 -10.38 -2.92
N LEU A 117 14.41 -10.57 -3.06
CA LEU A 117 15.40 -10.29 -2.03
C LEU A 117 16.15 -9.00 -2.34
N LEU A 118 16.38 -8.17 -1.32
CA LEU A 118 17.16 -6.96 -1.44
C LEU A 118 18.54 -7.13 -0.79
N ALA A 119 19.59 -6.68 -1.47
CA ALA A 119 20.96 -6.72 -0.96
C ALA A 119 21.12 -5.94 0.36
N SER A 120 20.43 -4.80 0.51
CA SER A 120 20.54 -3.93 1.69
C SER A 120 20.03 -4.57 2.99
N SER A 121 18.99 -5.41 2.90
CA SER A 121 18.26 -5.92 4.07
C SER A 121 18.37 -7.43 4.24
N GLY A 122 18.72 -8.17 3.18
CA GLY A 122 18.73 -9.62 3.15
C GLY A 122 17.35 -10.26 3.39
N ARG A 123 16.26 -9.46 3.38
CA ARG A 123 14.89 -9.91 3.64
C ARG A 123 14.10 -10.03 2.35
N ALA A 124 13.21 -11.02 2.33
CA ALA A 124 12.19 -11.14 1.28
C ALA A 124 11.15 -10.03 1.42
N ILE A 125 10.87 -9.36 0.32
CA ILE A 125 9.75 -8.43 0.17
C ILE A 125 8.71 -9.05 -0.76
N GLY A 126 7.45 -8.68 -0.58
CA GLY A 126 6.39 -9.06 -1.51
C GLY A 126 6.65 -8.44 -2.88
N ALA A 127 6.47 -9.22 -3.94
CA ALA A 127 6.55 -8.71 -5.30
C ALA A 127 5.45 -7.67 -5.56
N PRO A 128 5.73 -6.56 -6.27
CA PRO A 128 4.70 -5.63 -6.71
C PRO A 128 3.66 -6.35 -7.59
N PRO A 129 2.37 -5.95 -7.55
CA PRO A 129 1.34 -6.60 -8.34
C PRO A 129 1.55 -6.30 -9.83
N GLY A 130 1.80 -7.34 -10.63
CA GLY A 130 1.88 -7.30 -12.09
C GLY A 130 1.13 -8.48 -12.71
N LEU A 131 0.41 -8.24 -13.80
CA LEU A 131 -0.28 -9.27 -14.57
C LEU A 131 0.52 -9.57 -15.83
N HIS A 132 0.72 -10.85 -16.13
CA HIS A 132 1.56 -11.30 -17.23
C HIS A 132 0.76 -12.19 -18.18
N TYR A 133 0.85 -11.90 -19.47
CA TYR A 133 0.03 -12.52 -20.50
C TYR A 133 0.85 -12.97 -21.70
N ALA A 134 0.35 -14.00 -22.37
CA ALA A 134 0.81 -14.52 -23.65
C ALA A 134 -0.38 -14.56 -24.62
N GLY A 135 -0.16 -14.36 -25.91
CA GLY A 135 -1.28 -14.38 -26.83
C GLY A 135 -0.94 -14.18 -28.30
N ILE A 136 -1.98 -13.89 -29.07
CA ILE A 136 -1.93 -13.71 -30.52
C ILE A 136 -2.54 -12.36 -30.92
N VAL A 137 -2.16 -11.91 -32.10
CA VAL A 137 -2.56 -10.64 -32.71
C VAL A 137 -3.68 -10.91 -33.72
N ASN A 138 -4.76 -10.13 -33.67
CA ASN A 138 -5.85 -10.13 -34.65
C ASN A 138 -6.43 -11.53 -34.98
N ASN A 139 -6.45 -12.44 -34.01
CA ASN A 139 -6.85 -13.86 -34.18
C ASN A 139 -5.98 -14.67 -35.15
N ASP A 140 -4.81 -14.20 -35.55
CA ASP A 140 -3.90 -14.94 -36.41
C ASP A 140 -3.02 -15.88 -35.58
N PRO A 141 -3.14 -17.22 -35.72
CA PRO A 141 -2.35 -18.18 -34.95
C PRO A 141 -0.86 -18.18 -35.30
N ASN A 142 -0.41 -17.44 -36.34
CA ASN A 142 1.00 -17.32 -36.70
C ASN A 142 1.67 -16.09 -36.08
N THR A 143 0.99 -15.42 -35.15
CA THR A 143 1.48 -14.22 -34.47
C THR A 143 1.74 -14.50 -33.01
N LEU A 144 2.43 -13.57 -32.33
CA LEU A 144 2.80 -13.74 -30.93
C LEU A 144 2.75 -12.39 -30.20
N ALA A 145 2.24 -12.40 -28.97
CA ALA A 145 2.27 -11.25 -28.07
C ALA A 145 2.65 -11.71 -26.66
N ALA A 146 3.52 -10.94 -26.00
CA ALA A 146 3.88 -11.12 -24.60
C ALA A 146 3.74 -9.79 -23.86
N ILE A 147 2.69 -9.65 -23.05
CA ILE A 147 2.28 -8.38 -22.45
C ILE A 147 2.32 -8.50 -20.93
N SER A 148 2.84 -7.47 -20.26
CA SER A 148 2.81 -7.31 -18.82
C SER A 148 2.14 -5.99 -18.46
N ILE A 149 1.21 -6.04 -17.50
CA ILE A 149 0.37 -4.93 -17.07
C ILE A 149 0.61 -4.69 -15.59
N PHE A 150 0.91 -3.44 -15.23
CA PHE A 150 1.13 -2.96 -13.88
C PHE A 150 0.19 -1.77 -13.60
N PRO A 151 0.11 -1.28 -12.34
CA PRO A 151 -0.83 -0.19 -11.99
C PRO A 151 -0.71 1.07 -12.84
N ASP A 152 0.49 1.40 -13.32
CA ASP A 152 0.82 2.64 -14.03
C ASP A 152 1.58 2.43 -15.35
N GLN A 153 1.81 1.18 -15.76
CA GLN A 153 2.56 0.89 -16.98
C GLN A 153 2.14 -0.42 -17.65
N VAL A 154 2.20 -0.45 -18.98
CA VAL A 154 2.06 -1.66 -19.80
C VAL A 154 3.34 -1.83 -20.62
N MET A 155 3.86 -3.06 -20.67
CA MET A 155 5.14 -3.39 -21.29
C MET A 155 5.01 -4.69 -22.08
N GLY A 156 5.59 -4.78 -23.27
CA GLY A 156 5.54 -6.02 -24.02
C GLY A 156 6.16 -5.97 -25.41
N ILE A 157 6.19 -7.14 -26.02
CA ILE A 157 6.55 -7.34 -27.43
C ILE A 157 5.37 -7.94 -28.18
N VAL A 158 5.21 -7.54 -29.44
CA VAL A 158 4.15 -7.99 -30.34
C VAL A 158 4.77 -8.30 -31.69
N HIS A 159 4.60 -9.51 -32.19
CA HIS A 159 4.98 -9.89 -33.54
C HIS A 159 3.71 -10.16 -34.35
N ASP A 160 3.41 -9.31 -35.32
CA ASP A 160 2.15 -9.31 -36.08
C ASP A 160 2.18 -10.19 -37.35
N GLY A 161 3.35 -10.79 -37.61
CA GLY A 161 3.60 -11.67 -38.75
C GLY A 161 4.38 -11.00 -39.88
N GLN A 162 4.50 -9.67 -39.84
CA GLN A 162 5.32 -8.87 -40.77
C GLN A 162 6.55 -8.26 -40.09
N GLY A 163 6.48 -7.97 -38.79
CA GLY A 163 7.62 -7.44 -38.03
C GLY A 163 7.45 -7.51 -36.51
N GLU A 164 8.52 -7.16 -35.80
CA GLU A 164 8.55 -7.08 -34.34
C GLU A 164 8.18 -5.66 -33.89
N HIS A 165 7.23 -5.55 -32.97
CA HIS A 165 6.82 -4.28 -32.38
C HIS A 165 7.07 -4.23 -30.88
N GLU A 166 7.47 -3.05 -30.41
CA GLU A 166 7.70 -2.78 -29.00
C GLU A 166 6.56 -1.97 -28.41
N LEU A 167 6.09 -2.34 -27.22
CA LEU A 167 5.12 -1.59 -26.42
C LEU A 167 5.71 -1.28 -25.05
N GLY A 168 5.78 0.00 -24.66
CA GLY A 168 6.31 0.34 -23.34
C GLY A 168 6.21 1.81 -22.95
N PRO A 169 6.48 2.13 -21.67
CA PRO A 169 6.65 3.50 -21.21
C PRO A 169 7.84 4.17 -21.89
N MET A 170 7.69 5.44 -22.22
CA MET A 170 8.79 6.31 -22.62
C MET A 170 9.61 6.74 -21.40
N GLU A 171 10.91 6.92 -21.55
CA GLU A 171 11.72 7.48 -20.47
C GLU A 171 11.42 8.98 -20.28
N HIS A 172 11.41 9.41 -19.02
CA HIS A 172 11.15 10.80 -18.62
C HIS A 172 9.77 11.33 -19.03
N SER A 173 8.80 10.45 -19.28
CA SER A 173 7.42 10.78 -19.65
C SER A 173 6.45 9.75 -19.07
N ASN A 174 5.18 10.14 -18.86
CA ASN A 174 4.11 9.23 -18.45
C ASN A 174 3.36 8.63 -19.66
N ALA A 175 3.95 8.73 -20.86
CA ALA A 175 3.37 8.24 -22.10
C ALA A 175 3.90 6.85 -22.46
N HIS A 176 3.09 6.09 -23.20
CA HIS A 176 3.46 4.80 -23.76
C HIS A 176 3.60 4.89 -25.27
N ILE A 177 4.53 4.13 -25.84
CA ILE A 177 4.78 4.12 -27.28
C ILE A 177 4.66 2.70 -27.85
N TYR A 178 4.14 2.60 -29.07
CA TYR A 178 4.13 1.40 -29.89
C TYR A 178 4.75 1.67 -31.25
N TYR A 179 5.78 0.91 -31.64
CA TYR A 179 6.51 1.11 -32.89
C TYR A 179 7.16 -0.19 -33.39
N ALA A 180 7.43 -0.28 -34.69
CA ALA A 180 8.15 -1.40 -35.30
C ALA A 180 9.65 -1.28 -35.02
N ARG A 181 10.28 -2.36 -34.55
CA ARG A 181 11.68 -2.39 -34.17
C ARG A 181 12.59 -1.93 -35.30
N GLU A 182 12.26 -2.30 -36.53
CA GLU A 182 13.04 -2.02 -37.74
C GLU A 182 13.09 -0.53 -38.08
N ASP A 183 12.16 0.28 -37.54
CA ASP A 183 12.16 1.74 -37.71
C ASP A 183 13.18 2.45 -36.80
N LEU A 184 13.72 1.76 -35.78
CA LEU A 184 14.69 2.36 -34.87
C LEU A 184 16.09 2.39 -35.53
N PRO A 185 16.73 3.56 -35.69
CA PRO A 185 18.00 3.68 -36.41
C PRO A 185 19.22 3.29 -35.56
N VAL A 186 19.13 2.17 -34.84
CA VAL A 186 20.18 1.65 -33.96
C VAL A 186 20.42 0.17 -34.27
N PRO A 187 21.63 -0.19 -34.72
CA PRO A 187 21.99 -1.59 -34.89
C PRO A 187 22.01 -2.31 -33.54
N ASN A 188 21.39 -3.48 -33.46
CA ASN A 188 21.63 -4.40 -32.35
C ASN A 188 23.05 -4.99 -32.51
N SER A 189 24.03 -4.45 -31.80
CA SER A 189 25.45 -4.83 -31.91
C SER A 189 25.89 -5.93 -30.93
N PHE A 190 24.91 -6.70 -30.44
CA PHE A 190 25.11 -7.79 -29.49
C PHE A 190 26.24 -8.75 -29.87
N SER A 191 27.08 -9.09 -28.89
CA SER A 191 28.13 -10.12 -28.96
C SER A 191 27.94 -11.15 -27.84
N CYS A 192 27.98 -12.45 -28.17
CA CYS A 192 27.89 -13.56 -27.21
C CYS A 192 29.24 -14.31 -27.12
N GLY A 193 29.50 -14.94 -25.96
CA GLY A 193 30.59 -15.90 -25.78
C GLY A 193 30.23 -17.04 -24.80
N THR A 194 31.09 -18.06 -24.73
CA THR A 194 31.04 -19.19 -23.79
C THR A 194 32.44 -19.42 -23.17
N GLU A 195 32.62 -20.34 -22.21
CA GLU A 195 33.96 -20.71 -21.71
C GLU A 195 34.76 -21.55 -22.72
N GLU A 196 35.99 -21.12 -23.05
CA GLU A 196 36.89 -21.89 -23.91
C GLU A 196 37.25 -23.23 -23.23
N GLY A 197 36.76 -24.33 -23.83
CA GLY A 197 36.90 -25.68 -23.27
C GLY A 197 35.57 -26.37 -22.96
N SER A 198 34.43 -25.67 -23.05
CA SER A 198 33.12 -26.33 -23.08
C SER A 198 33.06 -27.24 -24.30
N VAL A 199 32.87 -28.54 -24.07
CA VAL A 199 32.86 -29.60 -25.08
C VAL A 199 32.09 -29.16 -26.34
N ASP A 200 32.79 -29.02 -27.47
CA ASP A 200 32.19 -29.02 -28.80
C ASP A 200 31.46 -30.36 -28.97
N ARG A 201 30.22 -30.44 -28.48
CA ARG A 201 29.41 -31.64 -28.66
C ARG A 201 28.94 -31.61 -30.11
N ALA A 202 29.59 -32.40 -30.95
CA ALA A 202 28.95 -32.87 -32.17
C ALA A 202 27.60 -33.47 -31.75
N HIS A 203 26.50 -32.84 -32.16
CA HIS A 203 25.19 -33.37 -31.86
C HIS A 203 24.88 -34.45 -32.88
N ASP A 204 24.80 -35.71 -32.45
CA ASP A 204 24.04 -36.72 -33.18
C ASP A 204 22.57 -36.29 -33.09
N VAL A 205 22.11 -35.54 -34.10
CA VAL A 205 20.76 -34.96 -34.12
C VAL A 205 19.74 -36.09 -34.18
N PRO A 206 18.97 -36.36 -33.11
CA PRO A 206 17.83 -37.28 -33.21
C PRO A 206 16.76 -36.63 -34.08
N GLU A 207 15.97 -37.43 -34.82
CA GLU A 207 14.80 -36.92 -35.54
C GLU A 207 13.92 -36.09 -34.58
N ALA A 208 13.71 -34.83 -34.91
CA ALA A 208 12.88 -33.94 -34.11
C ALA A 208 11.44 -34.47 -34.09
N ILE A 209 10.88 -34.67 -32.89
CA ILE A 209 9.43 -34.78 -32.74
C ILE A 209 8.91 -33.35 -32.63
N GLU A 210 8.49 -32.77 -33.75
CA GLU A 210 7.78 -31.48 -33.74
C GLU A 210 6.53 -31.60 -32.84
N GLY A 211 6.44 -30.75 -31.81
CA GLY A 211 5.22 -30.58 -31.02
C GLY A 211 5.16 -31.25 -29.64
N GLU A 212 6.21 -31.93 -29.16
CA GLU A 212 6.24 -32.42 -27.77
C GLU A 212 6.74 -31.33 -26.80
N ARG A 213 5.86 -30.89 -25.89
CA ARG A 213 6.22 -29.96 -24.80
C ARG A 213 7.19 -30.63 -23.83
N SER A 214 8.12 -29.87 -23.27
CA SER A 214 8.97 -30.34 -22.18
C SER A 214 8.11 -30.80 -21.00
N VAL A 215 8.29 -32.05 -20.55
CA VAL A 215 7.52 -32.62 -19.42
C VAL A 215 7.96 -32.01 -18.08
N LYS A 216 9.16 -31.41 -18.05
CA LYS A 216 9.78 -30.81 -16.87
C LYS A 216 9.95 -29.30 -17.01
N CYS A 217 9.98 -28.61 -15.88
CA CYS A 217 10.02 -27.15 -15.79
C CYS A 217 11.39 -26.70 -15.26
N VAL A 218 11.95 -25.64 -15.84
CA VAL A 218 13.21 -25.04 -15.39
C VAL A 218 12.90 -23.82 -14.51
N ARG A 219 13.49 -23.78 -13.31
CA ARG A 219 13.32 -22.69 -12.34
C ARG A 219 14.50 -21.73 -12.40
N PHE A 220 14.23 -20.44 -12.42
CA PHE A 220 15.26 -19.41 -12.55
C PHE A 220 15.43 -18.59 -11.27
N TYR A 221 16.70 -18.33 -10.95
CA TYR A 221 17.13 -17.26 -10.08
C TYR A 221 17.65 -16.10 -10.94
N TRP A 222 17.06 -14.92 -10.81
CA TRP A 222 17.54 -13.72 -11.49
C TRP A 222 18.17 -12.76 -10.48
N GLU A 223 19.35 -12.27 -10.80
CA GLU A 223 20.06 -11.25 -10.04
C GLU A 223 20.14 -9.96 -10.87
N VAL A 224 19.79 -8.84 -10.26
CA VAL A 224 19.69 -7.55 -10.92
C VAL A 224 20.75 -6.63 -10.35
N ASN A 225 21.67 -6.21 -11.21
CA ASN A 225 22.77 -5.33 -10.84
C ASN A 225 22.27 -3.92 -10.45
N TYR A 226 23.10 -3.20 -9.68
CA TYR A 226 22.79 -1.87 -9.13
C TYR A 226 22.57 -0.81 -10.22
N ASP A 227 23.20 -0.97 -11.39
CA ASP A 227 23.04 -0.07 -12.53
C ASP A 227 21.60 -0.06 -13.08
N ILE A 228 20.95 -1.23 -13.18
CA ILE A 228 19.54 -1.34 -13.57
C ILE A 228 18.65 -0.72 -12.49
N PHE A 229 18.94 -0.95 -11.21
CA PHE A 229 18.20 -0.33 -10.10
C PHE A 229 18.26 1.21 -10.18
N LEU A 230 19.45 1.77 -10.40
CA LEU A 230 19.63 3.21 -10.60
C LEU A 230 18.86 3.72 -11.83
N ALA A 231 18.91 2.98 -12.94
CA ALA A 231 18.19 3.35 -14.16
C ALA A 231 16.66 3.34 -13.97
N LYS A 232 16.12 2.42 -13.16
CA LYS A 232 14.68 2.32 -12.88
C LYS A 232 14.21 3.18 -11.70
N GLY A 233 15.14 3.67 -10.88
CA GLY A 233 14.91 4.67 -9.82
C GLY A 233 14.21 4.15 -8.57
N SER A 234 13.67 2.92 -8.58
CA SER A 234 13.06 2.29 -7.42
C SER A 234 13.08 0.77 -7.52
N VAL A 235 12.95 0.08 -6.37
CA VAL A 235 12.84 -1.39 -6.31
C VAL A 235 11.61 -1.86 -7.09
N VAL A 236 10.46 -1.17 -6.93
CA VAL A 236 9.21 -1.54 -7.60
C VAL A 236 9.36 -1.51 -9.12
N ASN A 237 9.90 -0.43 -9.67
CA ASN A 237 10.10 -0.30 -11.12
C ASN A 237 11.13 -1.30 -11.65
N THR A 238 12.17 -1.57 -10.85
CA THR A 238 13.18 -2.59 -11.17
C THR A 238 12.55 -3.96 -11.29
N VAL A 239 11.77 -4.37 -10.27
CA VAL A 239 11.10 -5.66 -10.24
C VAL A 239 10.08 -5.77 -11.39
N ASN A 240 9.26 -4.74 -11.62
CA ASN A 240 8.31 -4.73 -12.73
C ASN A 240 9.00 -4.91 -14.09
N TYR A 241 10.12 -4.20 -14.31
CA TYR A 241 10.88 -4.32 -15.55
C TYR A 241 11.41 -5.75 -15.76
N VAL A 242 12.03 -6.34 -14.73
CA VAL A 242 12.65 -7.67 -14.89
C VAL A 242 11.61 -8.80 -14.94
N THR A 243 10.49 -8.71 -14.23
CA THR A 243 9.42 -9.72 -14.34
C THR A 243 8.70 -9.62 -15.70
N ALA A 244 8.57 -8.41 -16.26
CA ALA A 244 8.08 -8.24 -17.63
C ALA A 244 9.05 -8.82 -18.67
N LEU A 245 10.35 -8.56 -18.52
CA LEU A 245 11.40 -9.13 -19.37
C LEU A 245 11.41 -10.66 -19.30
N PHE A 246 11.30 -11.23 -18.09
CA PHE A 246 11.17 -12.67 -17.90
C PHE A 246 9.95 -13.24 -18.60
N ASN A 247 8.77 -12.62 -18.45
CA ASN A 247 7.56 -13.08 -19.14
C ASN A 247 7.74 -13.09 -20.66
N GLN A 248 8.37 -12.07 -21.23
CA GLN A 248 8.61 -12.00 -22.67
C GLN A 248 9.53 -13.14 -23.15
N SER A 249 10.63 -13.40 -22.44
CA SER A 249 11.51 -14.55 -22.72
C SER A 249 10.77 -15.89 -22.55
N ALA A 250 10.01 -16.04 -21.46
CA ALA A 250 9.26 -17.26 -21.16
C ALA A 250 8.19 -17.57 -22.21
N VAL A 251 7.56 -16.55 -22.81
CA VAL A 251 6.60 -16.74 -23.90
C VAL A 251 7.28 -17.28 -25.17
N LEU A 252 8.51 -16.86 -25.47
CA LEU A 252 9.28 -17.40 -26.60
C LEU A 252 9.65 -18.87 -26.37
N TYR A 253 10.14 -19.23 -25.18
CA TYR A 253 10.38 -20.63 -24.80
C TYR A 253 9.11 -21.48 -24.88
N MET A 254 8.01 -20.97 -24.34
CA MET A 254 6.73 -21.66 -24.35
C MET A 254 6.17 -21.84 -25.75
N ASN A 255 6.39 -20.88 -26.66
CA ASN A 255 5.97 -21.01 -28.05
C ASN A 255 6.61 -22.23 -28.73
N ASP A 256 7.83 -22.57 -28.31
CA ASP A 256 8.56 -23.77 -28.72
C ASP A 256 8.38 -24.95 -27.75
N GLY A 257 7.43 -24.87 -26.82
CA GLY A 257 7.05 -25.97 -25.93
C GLY A 257 7.96 -26.17 -24.71
N ILE A 258 8.87 -25.24 -24.41
CA ILE A 258 9.75 -25.29 -23.25
C ILE A 258 9.14 -24.49 -22.10
N SER A 259 9.01 -25.09 -20.92
CA SER A 259 8.41 -24.44 -19.74
C SER A 259 9.49 -23.91 -18.79
N ILE A 260 9.52 -22.59 -18.60
CA ILE A 260 10.39 -21.91 -17.64
C ILE A 260 9.58 -21.08 -16.63
N THR A 261 10.08 -20.97 -15.40
CA THR A 261 9.45 -20.24 -14.29
C THR A 261 10.49 -19.47 -13.50
N LEU A 262 10.10 -18.35 -12.89
CA LEU A 262 10.96 -17.51 -12.07
C LEU A 262 10.69 -17.75 -10.58
N ASN A 263 11.73 -18.13 -9.84
CA ASN A 263 11.65 -18.49 -8.43
C ASN A 263 12.13 -17.40 -7.49
N GLN A 264 13.07 -16.57 -7.93
CA GLN A 264 13.58 -15.51 -7.10
C GLN A 264 14.18 -14.40 -7.95
N VAL A 265 13.95 -13.17 -7.53
CA VAL A 265 14.68 -11.99 -8.00
C VAL A 265 15.50 -11.45 -6.84
N PHE A 266 16.80 -11.29 -7.03
CA PHE A 266 17.68 -10.60 -6.09
C PHE A 266 18.06 -9.24 -6.68
N VAL A 267 17.75 -8.17 -5.98
CA VAL A 267 18.05 -6.80 -6.43
C VAL A 267 19.18 -6.23 -5.59
N TRP A 268 20.25 -5.79 -6.25
CA TRP A 268 21.21 -4.88 -5.65
C TRP A 268 20.59 -3.48 -5.58
N ASP A 269 19.92 -3.18 -4.48
CA ASP A 269 19.38 -1.85 -4.14
C ASP A 269 20.42 -0.95 -3.44
N VAL A 270 21.62 -1.48 -3.26
CA VAL A 270 22.85 -0.81 -2.85
C VAL A 270 23.95 -1.19 -3.83
N ALA A 271 25.07 -0.46 -3.81
CA ALA A 271 26.21 -0.72 -4.69
C ALA A 271 26.61 -2.20 -4.68
N SER A 272 26.58 -2.83 -5.85
CA SER A 272 26.94 -4.23 -6.06
C SER A 272 28.46 -4.42 -6.13
N PRO A 273 28.97 -5.66 -5.96
CA PRO A 273 30.37 -5.99 -6.19
C PRO A 273 30.74 -6.07 -7.68
N TYR A 274 29.79 -5.84 -8.59
CA TYR A 274 29.91 -6.07 -10.03
C TYR A 274 30.54 -4.87 -10.75
N THR A 275 31.85 -4.68 -10.58
CA THR A 275 32.60 -3.55 -11.16
C THR A 275 33.21 -3.83 -12.54
N GLY A 276 32.95 -5.00 -13.12
CA GLY A 276 33.46 -5.39 -14.44
C GLY A 276 32.93 -4.50 -15.56
N THR A 277 33.70 -4.34 -16.63
CA THR A 277 33.27 -3.58 -17.83
C THR A 277 32.98 -4.48 -19.02
N THR A 278 33.47 -5.71 -18.99
CA THR A 278 33.25 -6.74 -20.02
C THR A 278 32.27 -7.82 -19.56
N ILE A 279 31.63 -8.51 -20.49
CA ILE A 279 30.69 -9.62 -20.21
C ILE A 279 31.37 -10.79 -19.47
N LEU A 280 32.66 -11.03 -19.74
CA LEU A 280 33.47 -12.05 -19.05
C LEU A 280 33.71 -11.65 -17.59
N GLU A 281 34.18 -10.42 -17.34
CA GLU A 281 34.40 -9.94 -15.97
C GLU A 281 33.11 -9.98 -15.16
N GLN A 282 31.98 -9.59 -15.75
CA GLN A 282 30.68 -9.60 -15.08
C GLN A 282 30.25 -11.02 -14.67
N LEU A 283 30.36 -12.00 -15.56
CA LEU A 283 30.08 -13.41 -15.22
C LEU A 283 31.05 -13.92 -14.14
N THR A 284 32.34 -13.62 -14.25
CA THR A 284 33.34 -14.02 -13.24
C THR A 284 33.06 -13.40 -11.87
N TYR A 285 32.65 -12.14 -11.79
CA TYR A 285 32.23 -11.55 -10.52
C TYR A 285 30.97 -12.21 -9.98
N PHE A 286 30.01 -12.54 -10.84
CA PHE A 286 28.77 -13.22 -10.44
C PHE A 286 29.07 -14.58 -9.81
N GLN A 287 29.86 -15.42 -10.49
CA GLN A 287 30.30 -16.73 -10.00
C GLN A 287 31.03 -16.62 -8.65
N ASN A 288 31.98 -15.69 -8.54
CA ASN A 288 32.70 -15.45 -7.27
C ASN A 288 31.82 -14.94 -6.13
N THR A 289 30.71 -14.26 -6.43
CA THR A 289 29.82 -13.66 -5.43
C THR A 289 28.73 -14.64 -5.01
N ARG A 290 28.21 -15.46 -5.93
CA ARG A 290 26.99 -16.24 -5.75
C ARG A 290 27.26 -17.74 -5.73
N ASN A 291 27.73 -18.25 -4.59
CA ASN A 291 28.01 -19.69 -4.42
C ASN A 291 26.75 -20.59 -4.35
N SER A 292 25.56 -20.01 -4.18
CA SER A 292 24.27 -20.74 -4.15
C SER A 292 23.11 -19.82 -4.52
N PHE A 293 22.06 -20.35 -5.14
CA PHE A 293 20.89 -19.58 -5.57
C PHE A 293 19.60 -20.41 -5.49
N ASN A 294 18.44 -19.73 -5.42
CA ASN A 294 17.13 -20.38 -5.39
C ASN A 294 16.56 -20.58 -6.81
N GLY A 295 17.07 -21.60 -7.50
CA GLY A 295 16.68 -21.96 -8.86
C GLY A 295 17.50 -23.13 -9.38
N ASP A 296 17.17 -23.61 -10.57
CA ASP A 296 17.94 -24.62 -11.30
C ASP A 296 19.04 -23.97 -12.17
N LEU A 297 18.81 -22.73 -12.64
CA LEU A 297 19.76 -21.88 -13.35
C LEU A 297 19.75 -20.46 -12.78
N ALA A 298 20.88 -19.75 -12.91
CA ALA A 298 21.06 -18.39 -12.39
C ALA A 298 21.46 -17.40 -13.49
N HIS A 299 20.89 -16.19 -13.47
CA HIS A 299 21.10 -15.18 -14.50
C HIS A 299 21.34 -13.81 -13.87
N LEU A 300 22.52 -13.22 -14.10
CA LEU A 300 22.80 -11.82 -13.75
C LEU A 300 22.44 -10.88 -14.92
N LEU A 301 21.68 -9.84 -14.62
CA LEU A 301 21.34 -8.76 -15.54
C LEU A 301 22.09 -7.48 -15.16
N GLY A 302 22.71 -6.82 -16.14
CA GLY A 302 23.37 -5.52 -15.98
C GLY A 302 23.36 -4.70 -17.27
N LEU A 303 23.92 -3.49 -17.25
CA LEU A 303 24.02 -2.60 -18.41
C LEU A 303 25.43 -2.57 -19.03
N ALA A 304 26.41 -3.23 -18.41
CA ALA A 304 27.79 -3.26 -18.87
C ALA A 304 28.06 -4.36 -19.91
N GLY A 305 29.06 -4.14 -20.79
CA GLY A 305 29.62 -5.16 -21.68
C GLY A 305 28.94 -5.32 -23.05
N GLY A 306 27.69 -4.90 -23.25
CA GLY A 306 27.02 -4.87 -24.56
C GLY A 306 26.76 -6.23 -25.21
N GLY A 307 26.60 -7.29 -24.41
CA GLY A 307 26.59 -8.68 -24.86
C GLY A 307 26.12 -9.64 -23.78
N GLY A 308 26.29 -10.94 -24.01
CA GLY A 308 25.92 -11.97 -23.05
C GLY A 308 26.94 -13.10 -23.01
N ARG A 309 26.98 -13.81 -21.88
CA ARG A 309 27.88 -14.95 -21.71
C ARG A 309 27.26 -16.00 -20.81
N ALA A 310 27.08 -17.20 -21.35
CA ALA A 310 26.80 -18.41 -20.58
C ALA A 310 28.10 -19.06 -20.11
N ALA A 311 28.11 -19.56 -18.87
CA ALA A 311 29.27 -20.27 -18.34
C ALA A 311 29.52 -21.59 -19.06
N SER A 312 28.47 -22.27 -19.52
CA SER A 312 28.61 -23.58 -20.17
C SER A 312 27.43 -23.91 -21.10
N LEU A 313 27.60 -24.97 -21.88
CA LEU A 313 26.53 -25.67 -22.61
C LEU A 313 25.89 -26.81 -21.79
N ALA A 314 26.21 -26.93 -20.52
CA ALA A 314 25.76 -28.01 -19.64
C ALA A 314 25.33 -27.44 -18.29
N GLY A 315 24.47 -26.42 -18.32
CA GLY A 315 24.05 -25.70 -17.12
C GLY A 315 23.09 -26.51 -16.23
N LEU A 316 22.23 -27.34 -16.81
CA LEU A 316 21.27 -28.13 -16.02
C LEU A 316 21.94 -29.25 -15.24
N CYS A 317 21.61 -29.33 -13.94
CA CYS A 317 22.08 -30.36 -13.01
C CYS A 317 23.62 -30.48 -12.93
N ASN A 318 24.32 -29.38 -13.19
CA ASN A 318 25.77 -29.36 -13.08
C ASN A 318 26.17 -29.45 -11.60
N PRO A 319 27.13 -30.32 -11.22
CA PRO A 319 27.62 -30.37 -9.84
C PRO A 319 28.37 -29.10 -9.43
N ASP A 320 28.88 -28.34 -10.39
CA ASP A 320 29.50 -27.04 -10.18
C ASP A 320 28.52 -25.93 -10.58
N ASN A 321 28.05 -25.18 -9.58
CA ASN A 321 27.05 -24.12 -9.74
C ASN A 321 27.51 -23.04 -10.72
N ASP A 322 28.82 -22.80 -10.86
CA ASP A 322 29.35 -21.76 -11.74
C ASP A 322 28.99 -22.01 -13.21
N ASN A 323 28.88 -23.29 -13.60
CA ASN A 323 28.48 -23.71 -14.94
C ASN A 323 26.97 -23.54 -15.21
N SER A 324 26.17 -23.29 -14.17
CA SER A 324 24.72 -23.06 -14.23
C SER A 324 24.36 -21.57 -14.27
N MET A 325 25.36 -20.69 -14.48
CA MET A 325 25.20 -19.24 -14.46
C MET A 325 25.41 -18.60 -15.83
N CYS A 326 24.69 -17.53 -16.13
CA CYS A 326 24.97 -16.65 -17.26
C CYS A 326 24.82 -15.17 -16.89
N TYR A 327 25.41 -14.31 -17.72
CA TYR A 327 25.29 -12.85 -17.64
C TYR A 327 24.70 -12.29 -18.92
N SER A 328 23.84 -11.29 -18.81
CA SER A 328 23.37 -10.48 -19.94
C SER A 328 23.52 -8.99 -19.65
N GLY A 329 24.32 -8.33 -20.49
CA GLY A 329 24.36 -6.89 -20.66
C GLY A 329 23.21 -6.45 -21.55
N ILE A 330 22.20 -5.81 -20.96
CA ILE A 330 20.96 -5.43 -21.61
C ILE A 330 20.84 -3.91 -21.79
N SER A 331 19.87 -3.48 -22.60
CA SER A 331 19.52 -2.08 -22.80
C SER A 331 18.10 -1.83 -22.31
N THR A 332 17.90 -0.77 -21.53
CA THR A 332 16.58 -0.42 -21.00
C THR A 332 15.78 0.49 -21.91
N SER A 333 16.46 1.25 -22.77
CA SER A 333 15.91 2.25 -23.66
C SER A 333 16.92 2.70 -24.73
N PHE A 334 16.46 3.49 -25.69
CA PHE A 334 17.28 4.29 -26.58
C PHE A 334 16.55 5.60 -26.90
N SER A 335 17.19 6.75 -26.70
CA SER A 335 16.60 8.07 -27.02
C SER A 335 15.15 8.25 -26.52
N ASN A 336 14.91 7.88 -25.25
CA ASN A 336 13.63 7.90 -24.53
C ASN A 336 12.57 6.87 -24.94
N VAL A 337 12.84 5.97 -25.89
CA VAL A 337 11.92 4.87 -26.23
C VAL A 337 12.44 3.55 -25.66
N PRO A 338 11.56 2.60 -25.28
CA PRO A 338 12.00 1.28 -24.80
C PRO A 338 12.77 0.52 -25.89
N THR A 339 13.62 -0.44 -25.51
CA THR A 339 14.37 -1.33 -26.44
C THR A 339 14.30 -2.79 -25.99
N TYR A 340 13.09 -3.25 -25.65
CA TYR A 340 12.87 -4.53 -24.99
C TYR A 340 13.24 -5.72 -25.86
N SER A 341 12.99 -5.64 -27.17
CA SER A 341 13.25 -6.74 -28.11
C SER A 341 14.73 -7.17 -28.12
N GLY A 342 15.65 -6.21 -28.03
CA GLY A 342 17.08 -6.48 -27.89
C GLY A 342 17.40 -7.25 -26.61
N SER A 343 16.89 -6.76 -25.48
CA SER A 343 17.11 -7.37 -24.16
C SER A 343 16.49 -8.77 -24.03
N VAL A 344 15.29 -8.98 -24.59
CA VAL A 344 14.64 -10.29 -24.66
C VAL A 344 15.47 -11.26 -25.49
N PHE A 345 16.00 -10.82 -26.63
CA PHE A 345 16.85 -11.65 -27.47
C PHE A 345 18.08 -12.13 -26.72
N VAL A 346 18.84 -11.21 -26.11
CA VAL A 346 20.06 -11.55 -25.37
C VAL A 346 19.80 -12.51 -24.23
N VAL A 347 18.81 -12.21 -23.38
CA VAL A 347 18.49 -13.06 -22.22
C VAL A 347 18.07 -14.47 -22.67
N THR A 348 17.26 -14.57 -23.71
CA THR A 348 16.78 -15.86 -24.24
C THR A 348 17.90 -16.63 -24.94
N HIS A 349 18.85 -15.93 -25.59
CA HIS A 349 20.01 -16.54 -26.24
C HIS A 349 20.94 -17.22 -25.22
N GLU A 350 21.34 -16.49 -24.17
CA GLU A 350 22.25 -17.01 -23.15
C GLU A 350 21.68 -18.21 -22.38
N VAL A 351 20.38 -18.16 -22.11
CA VAL A 351 19.69 -19.29 -21.49
C VAL A 351 19.63 -20.48 -22.44
N GLY A 352 19.51 -20.27 -23.76
CA GLY A 352 19.61 -21.33 -24.77
C GLY A 352 20.93 -22.10 -24.71
N HIS A 353 22.04 -21.41 -24.42
CA HIS A 353 23.33 -22.05 -24.16
C HIS A 353 23.31 -22.88 -22.87
N LEU A 354 22.83 -22.35 -21.74
CA LEU A 354 22.75 -23.12 -20.48
C LEU A 354 21.90 -24.39 -20.61
N LEU A 355 20.90 -24.36 -21.49
CA LEU A 355 20.06 -25.51 -21.83
C LEU A 355 20.69 -26.46 -22.86
N GLY A 356 21.83 -26.07 -23.46
CA GLY A 356 22.74 -26.95 -24.18
C GLY A 356 22.84 -26.74 -25.68
N SER A 357 22.25 -25.68 -26.23
CA SER A 357 22.37 -25.37 -27.66
C SER A 357 23.67 -24.62 -27.97
N ASN A 358 24.34 -25.01 -29.05
CA ASN A 358 25.35 -24.18 -29.72
C ASN A 358 24.69 -23.01 -30.49
N HIS A 359 25.49 -22.09 -31.03
CA HIS A 359 24.98 -21.18 -32.06
C HIS A 359 24.67 -21.94 -33.34
N THR A 360 23.71 -21.46 -34.15
CA THR A 360 23.35 -22.09 -35.44
C THR A 360 24.49 -22.14 -36.46
N HIS A 361 25.50 -21.29 -36.31
CA HIS A 361 26.68 -21.26 -37.16
C HIS A 361 27.87 -22.07 -36.61
N ALA A 362 27.70 -22.79 -35.51
CA ALA A 362 28.68 -23.75 -35.03
C ALA A 362 28.81 -24.92 -36.00
N CYS A 363 30.02 -25.44 -36.17
CA CYS A 363 30.27 -26.66 -36.94
C CYS A 363 29.89 -27.93 -36.17
N ALA A 364 28.65 -28.00 -35.68
CA ALA A 364 28.13 -29.04 -34.78
C ALA A 364 26.76 -29.60 -35.19
N TRP A 365 26.21 -29.16 -36.33
CA TRP A 365 24.84 -29.46 -36.74
C TRP A 365 24.74 -30.42 -37.94
N ASN A 366 23.49 -30.74 -38.32
CA ASN A 366 23.09 -31.55 -39.47
C ASN A 366 23.58 -33.00 -39.45
N GLY A 367 24.10 -33.49 -38.32
CA GLY A 367 24.68 -34.83 -38.19
C GLY A 367 25.97 -35.06 -38.99
N ASN A 368 26.55 -33.98 -39.56
CA ASN A 368 27.75 -34.02 -40.39
C ASN A 368 28.72 -32.86 -40.09
N ASN A 369 28.57 -32.21 -38.94
CA ASN A 369 29.39 -31.08 -38.48
C ASN A 369 29.38 -29.88 -39.44
N THR A 370 28.20 -29.52 -39.97
CA THR A 370 28.02 -28.30 -40.79
C THR A 370 27.18 -27.26 -40.06
N GLN A 371 27.11 -26.05 -40.61
CA GLN A 371 26.33 -24.94 -40.05
C GLN A 371 24.87 -25.00 -40.50
N ILE A 372 23.94 -24.57 -39.64
CA ILE A 372 22.53 -24.37 -40.01
C ILE A 372 22.38 -23.09 -40.84
N ASP A 373 23.07 -22.01 -40.43
CA ASP A 373 23.09 -20.73 -41.15
C ASP A 373 24.50 -20.14 -41.26
N GLY A 374 24.67 -19.17 -42.16
CA GLY A 374 25.92 -18.47 -42.41
C GLY A 374 26.01 -17.08 -41.76
N CYS A 375 25.10 -16.72 -40.85
CA CYS A 375 24.99 -15.36 -40.33
C CYS A 375 26.20 -14.95 -39.48
N GLY A 376 26.69 -15.85 -38.60
CA GLY A 376 27.90 -15.61 -37.82
C GLY A 376 29.14 -15.39 -38.71
N PRO A 377 29.49 -16.33 -39.61
CA PRO A 377 30.66 -16.22 -40.46
C PRO A 377 30.65 -14.99 -41.37
N THR A 378 29.47 -14.61 -41.87
CA THR A 378 29.30 -13.40 -42.69
C THR A 378 29.60 -12.13 -41.88
N ALA A 379 29.33 -12.14 -40.58
CA ALA A 379 29.66 -11.08 -39.63
C ALA A 379 31.08 -11.22 -39.02
N GLY A 380 31.87 -12.21 -39.44
CA GLY A 380 33.24 -12.44 -38.96
C GLY A 380 33.36 -13.32 -37.72
N TYR A 381 32.28 -13.98 -37.29
CA TYR A 381 32.24 -14.89 -36.14
C TYR A 381 32.18 -16.34 -36.61
N THR A 382 33.22 -17.13 -36.32
CA THR A 382 33.29 -18.54 -36.66
C THR A 382 33.45 -19.39 -35.41
N GLU A 383 32.69 -20.48 -35.30
CA GLU A 383 32.69 -21.39 -34.16
C GLU A 383 32.95 -22.84 -34.62
N GLY A 384 34.01 -23.46 -34.10
CA GLY A 384 34.49 -24.79 -34.48
C GLY A 384 35.50 -24.84 -35.66
N ASN A 385 35.81 -26.06 -36.13
CA ASN A 385 36.72 -26.31 -37.26
C ASN A 385 36.17 -25.74 -38.60
N THR A 386 36.96 -25.68 -39.67
CA THR A 386 36.47 -25.23 -40.99
C THR A 386 35.44 -26.21 -41.58
N CYS A 387 34.15 -25.93 -41.42
CA CYS A 387 33.04 -26.61 -42.08
C CYS A 387 32.37 -25.71 -43.14
N ALA A 388 31.49 -26.30 -43.97
CA ALA A 388 30.80 -25.55 -45.01
C ALA A 388 29.89 -24.46 -44.42
N THR A 389 29.99 -23.24 -44.95
CA THR A 389 29.17 -22.10 -44.51
C THR A 389 27.70 -22.31 -44.89
N GLY A 390 26.82 -22.17 -43.92
CA GLY A 390 25.38 -22.27 -44.13
C GLY A 390 24.79 -21.10 -44.94
N PRO A 391 23.56 -21.21 -45.45
CA PRO A 391 22.90 -20.11 -46.14
C PRO A 391 22.51 -18.98 -45.16
N ILE A 392 22.31 -17.76 -45.66
CA ILE A 392 21.63 -16.70 -44.90
C ILE A 392 20.12 -16.94 -44.99
N PRO A 393 19.40 -17.09 -43.86
CA PRO A 393 17.97 -17.36 -43.88
C PRO A 393 17.20 -16.11 -44.32
N PRO A 394 16.42 -16.20 -45.42
CA PRO A 394 15.74 -15.03 -45.98
C PRO A 394 14.59 -14.50 -45.10
N SER A 395 14.06 -15.33 -44.19
CA SER A 395 12.97 -14.97 -43.27
C SER A 395 13.46 -14.53 -41.87
N GLY A 396 14.75 -14.19 -41.75
CA GLY A 396 15.41 -13.88 -40.49
C GLY A 396 15.96 -15.11 -39.76
N GLY A 397 16.88 -14.88 -38.82
CA GLY A 397 17.49 -15.93 -37.99
C GLY A 397 16.61 -16.43 -36.84
N THR A 398 17.02 -17.52 -36.21
CA THR A 398 16.43 -18.08 -34.97
C THR A 398 17.08 -17.47 -33.72
N MET A 399 16.56 -17.80 -32.53
CA MET A 399 17.07 -17.29 -31.24
C MET A 399 18.55 -17.59 -30.98
N MET A 400 19.12 -18.66 -31.58
CA MET A 400 20.55 -19.01 -31.45
C MET A 400 21.40 -18.54 -32.64
N SER A 401 20.86 -17.65 -33.49
CA SER A 401 21.52 -17.14 -34.68
C SER A 401 22.13 -15.76 -34.48
N TYR A 402 23.15 -15.44 -35.28
CA TYR A 402 23.79 -14.13 -35.35
C TYR A 402 23.23 -13.24 -36.47
N CYS A 403 22.06 -13.57 -37.00
CA CYS A 403 21.45 -12.79 -38.06
C CYS A 403 21.07 -11.36 -37.64
N HIS A 404 21.08 -11.02 -36.34
CA HIS A 404 20.97 -9.63 -35.86
C HIS A 404 22.13 -8.73 -36.34
N LEU A 405 23.29 -9.32 -36.69
CA LEU A 405 24.43 -8.61 -37.29
C LEU A 405 24.33 -8.49 -38.81
N ASN A 406 23.28 -9.07 -39.41
CA ASN A 406 23.05 -9.09 -40.85
C ASN A 406 21.74 -8.33 -41.17
N PRO A 407 21.53 -7.86 -42.42
CA PRO A 407 20.32 -7.13 -42.79
C PRO A 407 18.99 -7.90 -42.60
N VAL A 408 19.05 -9.23 -42.54
CA VAL A 408 17.86 -10.09 -42.38
C VAL A 408 17.32 -10.13 -40.95
N GLY A 409 18.10 -9.73 -39.94
CA GLY A 409 17.66 -9.67 -38.55
C GLY A 409 17.33 -11.01 -37.90
N ILE A 410 16.78 -10.95 -36.69
CA ILE A 410 16.22 -12.11 -35.96
C ILE A 410 14.71 -12.02 -36.08
N ASN A 411 14.05 -13.18 -36.19
CA ASN A 411 12.60 -13.27 -36.21
C ASN A 411 12.16 -14.16 -35.06
N PHE A 412 11.52 -13.57 -34.05
CA PHE A 412 11.05 -14.29 -32.86
C PHE A 412 10.01 -15.38 -33.15
N LEU A 413 9.28 -15.29 -34.26
CA LEU A 413 8.40 -16.38 -34.69
C LEU A 413 9.17 -17.59 -35.17
N ASN A 414 10.46 -17.51 -35.47
CA ASN A 414 11.26 -18.70 -35.79
C ASN A 414 11.62 -19.50 -34.54
N GLY A 415 11.58 -18.89 -33.35
CA GLY A 415 11.97 -19.55 -32.09
C GLY A 415 13.42 -20.03 -32.15
N PHE A 416 13.72 -21.16 -31.52
CA PHE A 416 15.03 -21.81 -31.55
C PHE A 416 15.32 -22.53 -32.88
N GLY A 417 14.28 -22.84 -33.66
CA GLY A 417 14.38 -23.67 -34.86
C GLY A 417 14.60 -25.15 -34.56
N PRO A 418 14.50 -26.06 -35.55
CA PRO A 418 14.29 -27.48 -35.29
C PRO A 418 15.41 -28.18 -34.50
N GLN A 419 16.69 -27.97 -34.87
CA GLN A 419 17.82 -28.66 -34.26
C GLN A 419 18.21 -28.09 -32.88
N PRO A 420 18.36 -26.76 -32.70
CA PRO A 420 18.55 -26.17 -31.37
C PRO A 420 17.40 -26.53 -30.42
N LEU A 421 16.15 -26.48 -30.90
CA LEU A 421 14.99 -26.86 -30.10
C LEU A 421 15.07 -28.30 -29.62
N ALA A 422 15.37 -29.25 -30.51
CA ALA A 422 15.51 -30.66 -30.16
C ALA A 422 16.63 -30.89 -29.11
N VAL A 423 17.74 -30.17 -29.20
CA VAL A 423 18.81 -30.24 -28.19
C VAL A 423 18.30 -29.75 -26.83
N ILE A 424 17.65 -28.58 -26.80
CA ILE A 424 17.15 -27.97 -25.57
C ILE A 424 16.06 -28.83 -24.91
N THR A 425 15.07 -29.32 -25.67
CA THR A 425 13.97 -30.13 -25.11
C THR A 425 14.46 -31.47 -24.58
N ASN A 426 15.43 -32.09 -25.25
CA ASN A 426 16.06 -33.32 -24.78
C ASN A 426 16.86 -33.08 -23.49
N SER A 427 17.63 -31.98 -23.43
CA SER A 427 18.39 -31.58 -22.24
C SER A 427 17.46 -31.38 -21.03
N VAL A 428 16.39 -30.62 -21.19
CA VAL A 428 15.38 -30.38 -20.13
C VAL A 428 14.68 -31.66 -19.70
N SER A 429 14.27 -32.50 -20.66
CA SER A 429 13.53 -33.74 -20.35
C SER A 429 14.40 -34.78 -19.65
N ALA A 430 15.67 -34.89 -20.05
CA ALA A 430 16.64 -35.82 -19.48
C ALA A 430 17.20 -35.37 -18.12
N ALA A 431 17.14 -34.07 -17.80
CA ALA A 431 17.70 -33.50 -16.57
C ALA A 431 17.07 -34.12 -15.30
N PRO A 432 17.85 -34.81 -14.44
CA PRO A 432 17.32 -35.49 -13.26
C PRO A 432 16.98 -34.55 -12.10
N CYS A 433 17.55 -33.34 -12.06
CA CYS A 433 17.29 -32.33 -11.03
C CYS A 433 15.96 -31.58 -11.24
N LEU A 434 15.38 -31.64 -12.44
CA LEU A 434 14.14 -30.93 -12.77
C LEU A 434 12.90 -31.74 -12.43
N ILE A 435 11.84 -31.04 -12.02
CA ILE A 435 10.54 -31.62 -11.67
C ILE A 435 9.56 -31.58 -12.83
N THR A 436 8.58 -32.50 -12.85
CA THR A 436 7.52 -32.52 -13.86
C THR A 436 6.55 -31.35 -13.67
N CYS A 437 6.18 -30.66 -14.75
CA CYS A 437 5.32 -29.48 -14.74
C CYS A 437 3.88 -29.71 -14.24
N ALA A 438 3.47 -30.98 -14.03
CA ALA A 438 2.13 -31.36 -13.55
C ALA A 438 1.97 -31.41 -12.02
N ASN A 439 3.04 -31.14 -11.26
CA ASN A 439 3.00 -30.90 -9.81
C ASN A 439 3.41 -29.46 -9.52
N VAL A 440 2.63 -28.48 -9.99
CA VAL A 440 2.67 -27.16 -9.33
C VAL A 440 2.02 -27.38 -7.97
N ALA A 441 2.84 -27.34 -6.92
CA ALA A 441 2.34 -27.43 -5.55
C ALA A 441 1.22 -26.40 -5.37
N CYS A 442 0.18 -26.75 -4.62
CA CYS A 442 -0.95 -25.85 -4.44
C CYS A 442 -0.42 -24.53 -3.85
N GLY A 443 -0.59 -23.42 -4.57
CA GLY A 443 0.01 -22.14 -4.16
C GLY A 443 -0.49 -21.70 -2.79
N THR A 444 0.40 -21.20 -1.92
CA THR A 444 -0.03 -20.59 -0.65
C THR A 444 -0.65 -19.23 -0.92
N VAL A 445 -1.75 -18.93 -0.23
CA VAL A 445 -2.46 -17.65 -0.37
C VAL A 445 -1.56 -16.48 0.06
N PHE A 446 -1.60 -15.36 -0.66
CA PHE A 446 -0.91 -14.12 -0.31
C PHE A 446 -1.83 -12.90 -0.46
N GLY A 447 -1.37 -11.71 -0.04
CA GLY A 447 -2.17 -10.48 -0.10
C GLY A 447 -3.46 -10.54 0.74
N SER A 448 -3.48 -11.37 1.79
CA SER A 448 -4.63 -11.47 2.68
C SER A 448 -4.88 -10.15 3.40
N SER A 449 -6.11 -9.65 3.35
CA SER A 449 -6.53 -8.40 3.98
C SER A 449 -8.00 -8.47 4.40
N ALA A 450 -8.40 -7.62 5.34
CA ALA A 450 -9.80 -7.42 5.68
C ALA A 450 -10.27 -6.05 5.18
N SER A 451 -11.45 -5.98 4.59
CA SER A 451 -12.08 -4.75 4.09
C SER A 451 -13.56 -4.73 4.45
N ASN A 452 -14.24 -3.61 4.20
CA ASN A 452 -15.66 -3.41 4.56
C ASN A 452 -15.94 -3.84 6.00
N ILE A 453 -14.99 -3.51 6.89
CA ILE A 453 -15.06 -3.88 8.30
C ILE A 453 -16.16 -3.04 8.95
N THR A 454 -17.20 -3.72 9.41
CA THR A 454 -18.28 -3.14 10.20
C THR A 454 -18.14 -3.56 11.66
N THR A 455 -19.16 -3.25 12.44
CA THR A 455 -19.26 -3.61 13.85
C THR A 455 -19.41 -5.11 14.08
N THR A 456 -20.04 -5.81 13.14
CA THR A 456 -20.38 -7.24 13.27
C THR A 456 -19.98 -8.08 12.05
N SER A 457 -19.31 -7.48 11.07
CA SER A 457 -18.88 -8.18 9.85
C SER A 457 -17.58 -7.61 9.30
N ALA A 458 -16.91 -8.41 8.48
CA ALA A 458 -15.80 -7.97 7.63
C ALA A 458 -15.81 -8.81 6.36
N VAL A 459 -15.30 -8.26 5.26
CA VAL A 459 -14.99 -9.05 4.07
C VAL A 459 -13.52 -9.41 4.13
N LEU A 460 -13.23 -10.70 4.23
CA LEU A 460 -11.87 -11.23 4.20
C LEU A 460 -11.50 -11.46 2.74
N ASN A 461 -10.39 -10.89 2.30
CA ASN A 461 -9.94 -10.93 0.92
C ASN A 461 -8.55 -11.53 0.86
N TRP A 462 -8.23 -12.16 -0.26
CA TRP A 462 -6.90 -12.62 -0.58
C TRP A 462 -6.66 -12.56 -2.08
N MET A 463 -5.41 -12.72 -2.50
CA MET A 463 -5.10 -12.84 -3.92
C MET A 463 -5.30 -14.30 -4.37
N PRO A 464 -5.72 -14.52 -5.64
CA PRO A 464 -5.84 -15.86 -6.18
C PRO A 464 -4.48 -16.56 -6.13
N ALA A 465 -4.46 -17.80 -5.65
CA ALA A 465 -3.27 -18.66 -5.64
C ALA A 465 -3.25 -19.54 -6.90
N SER A 466 -2.05 -19.90 -7.37
CA SER A 466 -1.94 -20.72 -8.58
C SER A 466 -2.57 -22.11 -8.37
N SER A 467 -3.17 -22.64 -9.44
CA SER A 467 -3.86 -23.95 -9.45
C SER A 467 -5.03 -24.09 -8.44
N ALA A 468 -5.48 -23.01 -7.81
CA ALA A 468 -6.58 -23.00 -6.85
C ALA A 468 -7.91 -23.39 -7.52
N ILE A 469 -8.55 -24.44 -7.04
CA ILE A 469 -9.95 -24.79 -7.39
C ILE A 469 -10.92 -24.34 -6.29
N ALA A 470 -10.43 -24.18 -5.06
CA ALA A 470 -11.17 -23.62 -3.94
C ALA A 470 -10.21 -23.20 -2.81
N TYR A 471 -10.72 -22.56 -1.76
CA TYR A 471 -9.97 -22.17 -0.57
C TYR A 471 -10.65 -22.67 0.71
N ASP A 472 -9.85 -22.94 1.73
CA ASP A 472 -10.32 -23.10 3.10
C ASP A 472 -9.82 -21.91 3.94
N LEU A 473 -10.76 -21.23 4.58
CA LEU A 473 -10.53 -20.11 5.47
C LEU A 473 -10.63 -20.58 6.91
N GLN A 474 -9.66 -20.18 7.74
CA GLN A 474 -9.74 -20.28 9.18
C GLN A 474 -9.74 -18.89 9.81
N TRP A 475 -10.58 -18.66 10.81
CA TRP A 475 -10.61 -17.40 11.56
C TRP A 475 -10.92 -17.62 13.03
N LYS A 476 -10.45 -16.72 13.89
CA LYS A 476 -10.74 -16.73 15.33
C LYS A 476 -10.58 -15.35 15.95
N GLN A 477 -11.20 -15.15 17.11
CA GLN A 477 -10.90 -14.00 17.97
C GLN A 477 -9.47 -14.11 18.50
N VAL A 478 -8.73 -13.00 18.59
CA VAL A 478 -7.37 -12.96 19.14
C VAL A 478 -7.40 -13.48 20.58
N GLY A 479 -6.54 -14.45 20.90
CA GLY A 479 -6.49 -15.14 22.19
C GLY A 479 -7.38 -16.38 22.30
N ALA A 480 -8.27 -16.67 21.34
CA ALA A 480 -9.07 -17.89 21.35
C ALA A 480 -8.23 -19.14 21.06
N ALA A 481 -8.59 -20.26 21.71
CA ALA A 481 -7.88 -21.53 21.60
C ALA A 481 -8.16 -22.28 20.27
N SER A 482 -9.37 -22.13 19.72
CA SER A 482 -9.83 -22.87 18.54
C SER A 482 -10.08 -21.97 17.33
N TRP A 483 -9.91 -22.50 16.12
CA TRP A 483 -10.21 -21.84 14.86
C TRP A 483 -11.59 -22.26 14.33
N ASN A 484 -12.38 -21.30 13.85
CA ASN A 484 -13.53 -21.56 12.99
C ASN A 484 -13.03 -21.84 11.57
N THR A 485 -13.62 -22.81 10.87
CA THR A 485 -13.20 -23.18 9.51
C THR A 485 -14.36 -23.06 8.53
N VAL A 486 -14.09 -22.48 7.36
CA VAL A 486 -15.00 -22.41 6.22
C VAL A 486 -14.28 -23.02 5.03
N SER A 487 -14.84 -24.08 4.45
CA SER A 487 -14.20 -24.84 3.37
C SER A 487 -14.84 -24.60 2.02
N SER A 488 -14.08 -24.93 0.96
CA SER A 488 -14.56 -24.95 -0.43
C SER A 488 -15.06 -23.60 -0.96
N ILE A 489 -14.39 -22.51 -0.57
CA ILE A 489 -14.69 -21.17 -1.06
C ILE A 489 -14.17 -21.04 -2.50
N ALA A 490 -15.06 -20.76 -3.47
CA ALA A 490 -14.69 -20.68 -4.89
C ALA A 490 -14.06 -19.32 -5.29
N GLY A 491 -14.32 -18.26 -4.53
CA GLY A 491 -13.80 -16.92 -4.77
C GLY A 491 -12.59 -16.58 -3.89
N THR A 492 -12.04 -15.39 -4.11
CA THR A 492 -10.90 -14.87 -3.32
C THR A 492 -11.32 -13.92 -2.21
N SER A 493 -12.61 -13.96 -1.85
CA SER A 493 -13.14 -13.24 -0.71
C SER A 493 -14.22 -14.03 0.00
N TYR A 494 -14.40 -13.74 1.28
CA TYR A 494 -15.44 -14.31 2.10
C TYR A 494 -16.07 -13.25 3.01
N PRO A 495 -17.40 -13.02 2.91
CA PRO A 495 -18.11 -12.15 3.84
C PRO A 495 -18.29 -12.88 5.16
N LEU A 496 -17.57 -12.42 6.19
CA LEU A 496 -17.65 -12.94 7.54
C LEU A 496 -18.62 -12.09 8.37
N SER A 497 -19.57 -12.72 9.06
CA SER A 497 -20.59 -12.06 9.88
C SER A 497 -20.71 -12.69 11.27
N GLY A 498 -21.45 -12.06 12.17
CA GLY A 498 -21.61 -12.53 13.56
C GLY A 498 -20.39 -12.23 14.43
N LEU A 499 -19.60 -11.22 14.07
CA LEU A 499 -18.45 -10.78 14.84
C LEU A 499 -18.89 -9.84 15.98
N SER A 500 -18.06 -9.73 17.01
CA SER A 500 -18.23 -8.80 18.11
C SER A 500 -17.57 -7.45 17.76
N PRO A 501 -18.17 -6.31 18.11
CA PRO A 501 -17.58 -4.97 17.92
C PRO A 501 -16.27 -4.78 18.69
N TRP A 502 -15.40 -3.88 18.23
CA TRP A 502 -14.08 -3.56 18.85
C TRP A 502 -13.20 -4.78 19.16
N THR A 503 -13.41 -5.89 18.46
CA THR A 503 -12.78 -7.16 18.79
C THR A 503 -11.73 -7.49 17.74
N GLY A 504 -10.51 -7.76 18.21
CA GLY A 504 -9.43 -8.25 17.36
C GLY A 504 -9.72 -9.67 16.90
N TYR A 505 -9.67 -9.90 15.59
CA TYR A 505 -9.75 -11.20 14.95
C TYR A 505 -8.48 -11.47 14.16
N THR A 506 -8.18 -12.74 13.97
CA THR A 506 -7.14 -13.19 13.05
C THR A 506 -7.71 -14.26 12.13
N PHE A 507 -7.27 -14.26 10.88
CA PHE A 507 -7.65 -15.25 9.88
C PHE A 507 -6.45 -15.72 9.06
N GLN A 508 -6.53 -16.93 8.53
CA GLN A 508 -5.55 -17.54 7.65
C GLN A 508 -6.28 -18.36 6.59
N VAL A 509 -5.72 -18.46 5.40
CA VAL A 509 -6.35 -19.13 4.26
C VAL A 509 -5.36 -20.12 3.68
N LYS A 510 -5.84 -21.31 3.31
CA LYS A 510 -5.10 -22.25 2.47
C LYS A 510 -5.87 -22.49 1.17
N THR A 511 -5.15 -22.97 0.19
CA THR A 511 -5.66 -23.26 -1.14
C THR A 511 -5.92 -24.76 -1.27
N ASN A 512 -6.97 -25.13 -1.97
CA ASN A 512 -7.25 -26.49 -2.41
C ASN A 512 -7.09 -26.55 -3.93
N CYS A 513 -6.39 -27.56 -4.43
CA CYS A 513 -6.05 -27.79 -5.83
C CYS A 513 -6.35 -29.25 -6.21
N SER A 514 -6.35 -29.58 -7.50
CA SER A 514 -6.53 -30.97 -7.96
C SER A 514 -5.44 -31.93 -7.46
N GLY A 515 -4.23 -31.42 -7.19
CA GLY A 515 -3.07 -32.16 -6.68
C GLY A 515 -2.91 -32.18 -5.14
N GLY A 516 -3.84 -31.61 -4.37
CA GLY A 516 -3.75 -31.53 -2.90
C GLY A 516 -4.10 -30.15 -2.34
N ALA A 517 -3.72 -29.86 -1.10
CA ALA A 517 -3.94 -28.56 -0.46
C ALA A 517 -2.61 -27.92 -0.03
N SER A 518 -2.57 -26.59 -0.01
CA SER A 518 -1.42 -25.83 0.47
C SER A 518 -1.39 -25.75 2.01
N VAL A 519 -0.30 -25.26 2.57
CA VAL A 519 -0.29 -24.82 3.99
C VAL A 519 -1.10 -23.53 4.14
N HIS A 520 -1.61 -23.26 5.35
CA HIS A 520 -2.24 -21.98 5.61
C HIS A 520 -1.21 -20.85 5.52
N ALA A 521 -1.59 -19.79 4.83
CA ALA A 521 -0.81 -18.55 4.77
C ALA A 521 -0.61 -17.94 6.16
N THR A 522 0.36 -17.03 6.27
CA THR A 522 0.58 -16.25 7.49
C THR A 522 -0.73 -15.59 7.94
N ALA A 523 -1.10 -15.80 9.21
CA ALA A 523 -2.33 -15.27 9.75
C ALA A 523 -2.30 -13.73 9.77
N VAL A 524 -3.38 -13.13 9.28
CA VAL A 524 -3.58 -11.67 9.21
C VAL A 524 -4.56 -11.26 10.31
N GLY A 525 -4.26 -10.15 10.98
CA GLY A 525 -5.12 -9.56 12.01
C GLY A 525 -6.00 -8.44 11.44
N PHE A 526 -7.22 -8.33 11.96
CA PHE A 526 -8.07 -7.15 11.77
C PHE A 526 -8.89 -6.91 13.05
N THR A 527 -9.38 -5.69 13.25
CA THR A 527 -10.26 -5.36 14.38
C THR A 527 -11.58 -4.86 13.82
N THR A 528 -12.70 -5.43 14.26
CA THR A 528 -14.04 -4.93 13.89
C THR A 528 -14.19 -3.47 14.30
N ALA A 529 -14.98 -2.72 13.55
CA ALA A 529 -15.32 -1.36 13.97
C ALA A 529 -16.03 -1.41 15.33
N GLY A 530 -15.89 -0.34 16.11
CA GLY A 530 -16.79 -0.13 17.24
C GLY A 530 -18.21 0.10 16.78
N ASN A 531 -19.21 -0.29 17.59
CA ASN A 531 -20.53 0.24 17.31
C ASN A 531 -20.47 1.77 17.35
N SER A 532 -21.34 2.40 16.57
CA SER A 532 -21.50 3.83 16.74
C SER A 532 -21.86 4.09 18.19
N LEU A 533 -21.29 5.11 18.80
CA LEU A 533 -21.71 5.57 20.11
C LEU A 533 -23.17 6.07 20.09
N SER A 534 -23.79 6.24 18.91
CA SER A 534 -25.23 6.43 18.76
C SER A 534 -26.05 5.14 18.83
N ASP A 535 -25.43 3.97 18.62
CA ASP A 535 -26.14 2.69 18.64
C ASP A 535 -26.55 2.35 20.07
N GLY A 536 -27.85 2.16 20.27
CA GLY A 536 -28.40 1.98 21.61
C GLY A 536 -28.34 3.24 22.47
N LEU A 537 -28.00 4.42 21.93
CA LEU A 537 -28.08 5.69 22.66
C LEU A 537 -29.55 5.97 22.99
N VAL A 538 -29.83 6.12 24.28
CA VAL A 538 -31.15 6.42 24.84
C VAL A 538 -31.29 7.92 25.01
N ALA A 539 -30.35 8.55 25.71
CA ALA A 539 -30.38 9.99 25.93
C ALA A 539 -28.96 10.56 25.94
N CYS A 540 -28.84 11.82 25.53
CA CYS A 540 -27.55 12.50 25.41
C CYS A 540 -27.67 13.96 25.83
N TYR A 541 -26.96 14.33 26.89
CA TYR A 541 -26.98 15.65 27.51
C TYR A 541 -25.55 16.24 27.54
N PRO A 542 -25.13 16.95 26.49
CA PRO A 542 -23.87 17.67 26.46
C PRO A 542 -23.93 18.98 27.25
N PHE A 543 -25.08 19.31 27.87
CA PHE A 543 -25.30 20.49 28.72
C PHE A 543 -24.82 21.84 28.14
N ASN A 544 -24.90 21.99 26.81
CA ASN A 544 -24.66 23.23 26.07
C ASN A 544 -25.83 24.22 26.26
N ASN A 545 -25.93 24.78 27.46
CA ASN A 545 -26.91 25.78 27.89
C ASN A 545 -28.37 25.28 27.92
N THR A 546 -28.58 23.97 27.90
CA THR A 546 -29.91 23.34 27.98
C THR A 546 -29.84 21.97 28.65
N PRO A 547 -30.87 21.57 29.43
CA PRO A 547 -31.02 20.21 29.97
C PRO A 547 -31.69 19.25 28.96
N ASN A 548 -31.90 19.69 27.72
CA ASN A 548 -32.60 18.91 26.71
C ASN A 548 -31.77 17.74 26.20
N ASP A 549 -32.46 16.64 25.88
CA ASP A 549 -31.88 15.49 25.22
C ASP A 549 -31.65 15.80 23.74
N VAL A 550 -30.39 15.75 23.29
CA VAL A 550 -30.00 15.98 21.89
C VAL A 550 -29.77 14.68 21.12
N SER A 551 -30.04 13.51 21.73
CA SER A 551 -30.01 12.22 21.01
C SER A 551 -31.09 12.11 19.92
N GLY A 552 -32.15 12.92 20.04
CA GLY A 552 -33.33 12.88 19.18
C GLY A 552 -34.49 12.03 19.74
N ASN A 553 -34.33 11.44 20.92
CA ASN A 553 -35.37 10.60 21.55
C ASN A 553 -36.35 11.39 22.44
N GLY A 554 -36.03 12.63 22.78
CA GLY A 554 -36.97 13.58 23.39
C GLY A 554 -37.08 13.47 24.91
N HIS A 555 -36.13 12.80 25.56
CA HIS A 555 -36.07 12.63 27.01
C HIS A 555 -35.57 13.91 27.71
N ASN A 556 -36.26 15.03 27.51
CA ASN A 556 -35.78 16.34 27.99
C ASN A 556 -35.82 16.44 29.52
N GLY A 557 -34.75 16.97 30.10
CA GLY A 557 -34.69 17.28 31.53
C GLY A 557 -35.41 18.58 31.88
N THR A 558 -35.99 18.63 33.08
CA THR A 558 -36.48 19.87 33.70
C THR A 558 -35.48 20.32 34.76
N LEU A 559 -34.93 21.52 34.62
CA LEU A 559 -34.01 22.12 35.60
C LEU A 559 -34.74 22.54 36.87
N ASP A 560 -34.14 22.26 38.02
CA ASP A 560 -34.51 22.82 39.32
C ASP A 560 -33.24 23.11 40.12
N GLY A 561 -32.70 24.33 39.97
CA GLY A 561 -31.51 24.80 40.69
C GLY A 561 -30.22 24.99 39.86
N PRO A 562 -29.70 23.96 39.16
CA PRO A 562 -28.37 23.99 38.54
C PRO A 562 -28.17 25.16 37.57
N LEU A 563 -26.98 25.75 37.60
CA LEU A 563 -26.63 26.90 36.75
C LEU A 563 -25.63 26.51 35.66
N PRO A 564 -25.76 27.04 34.43
CA PRO A 564 -24.75 26.84 33.39
C PRO A 564 -23.37 27.30 33.87
N THR A 565 -22.35 26.49 33.59
CA THR A 565 -20.95 26.75 33.95
C THR A 565 -20.03 26.36 32.80
N ALA A 566 -18.73 26.57 32.98
CA ALA A 566 -17.73 26.16 32.02
C ALA A 566 -17.49 24.64 32.04
N ASP A 567 -17.32 24.04 30.87
CA ASP A 567 -16.96 22.62 30.74
C ASP A 567 -15.48 22.34 31.11
N ARG A 568 -15.03 21.11 30.86
CA ARG A 568 -13.63 20.68 31.05
C ARG A 568 -12.61 21.37 30.16
N TYR A 569 -13.04 22.03 29.10
CA TYR A 569 -12.19 22.81 28.18
C TYR A 569 -12.31 24.32 28.42
N GLY A 570 -13.05 24.74 29.44
CA GLY A 570 -13.28 26.14 29.77
C GLY A 570 -14.33 26.82 28.89
N VAL A 571 -15.11 26.08 28.10
CA VAL A 571 -16.19 26.62 27.26
C VAL A 571 -17.33 27.07 28.15
N PRO A 572 -17.68 28.37 28.17
CA PRO A 572 -18.77 28.87 29.02
C PRO A 572 -20.12 28.25 28.63
N ASN A 573 -20.95 27.95 29.63
CA ASN A 573 -22.30 27.39 29.48
C ASN A 573 -22.35 26.03 28.75
N ALA A 574 -21.26 25.25 28.83
CA ALA A 574 -21.16 23.91 28.25
C ALA A 574 -21.20 22.80 29.32
N ALA A 575 -21.55 23.13 30.56
CA ALA A 575 -21.78 22.20 31.66
C ALA A 575 -22.81 22.79 32.64
N TYR A 576 -23.30 22.00 33.59
CA TYR A 576 -24.08 22.51 34.74
C TYR A 576 -23.31 22.40 36.05
N ALA A 577 -23.35 23.47 36.85
CA ALA A 577 -22.88 23.50 38.23
C ALA A 577 -24.03 23.19 39.19
N PHE A 578 -23.73 22.38 40.20
CA PHE A 578 -24.60 21.95 41.29
C PHE A 578 -23.99 22.43 42.61
N ASP A 579 -24.77 23.11 43.44
CA ASP A 579 -24.33 23.81 44.65
C ASP A 579 -24.22 22.89 45.89
N GLY A 580 -24.68 21.65 45.79
CA GLY A 580 -24.68 20.68 46.87
C GLY A 580 -25.79 20.86 47.91
N VAL A 581 -26.86 21.58 47.59
CA VAL A 581 -28.01 21.86 48.49
C VAL A 581 -29.30 21.22 47.99
N ASP A 582 -29.78 21.61 46.80
CA ASP A 582 -31.07 21.13 46.25
C ASP A 582 -31.13 21.05 44.71
N ASP A 583 -30.01 21.36 44.06
CA ASP A 583 -29.86 21.36 42.60
C ASP A 583 -30.09 19.98 41.96
N ARG A 584 -31.02 19.90 41.00
CA ARG A 584 -31.27 18.67 40.22
C ARG A 584 -31.88 18.93 38.83
N ILE A 585 -31.77 17.93 37.96
CA ILE A 585 -32.48 17.85 36.68
C ILE A 585 -33.41 16.63 36.73
N ALA A 586 -34.71 16.83 36.48
CA ALA A 586 -35.72 15.77 36.53
C ALA A 586 -36.11 15.29 35.13
N ILE A 587 -36.19 13.96 34.95
CA ILE A 587 -36.64 13.30 33.72
C ILE A 587 -37.72 12.27 34.10
N THR A 588 -38.94 12.46 33.57
CA THR A 588 -40.14 11.77 34.09
C THR A 588 -40.60 10.59 33.24
N ASP A 589 -39.86 10.23 32.18
CA ASP A 589 -40.28 9.25 31.17
C ASP A 589 -39.36 8.01 31.12
N LEU A 590 -38.73 7.65 32.25
CA LEU A 590 -37.83 6.50 32.37
C LEU A 590 -38.48 5.18 31.90
N ASN A 591 -39.80 5.06 32.02
CA ASN A 591 -40.60 3.94 31.54
C ASN A 591 -40.50 3.70 30.03
N THR A 592 -40.04 4.69 29.25
CA THR A 592 -39.85 4.59 27.79
C THR A 592 -38.44 4.20 27.37
N TRP A 593 -37.48 4.16 28.30
CA TRP A 593 -36.04 4.05 27.98
C TRP A 593 -35.60 2.63 27.59
N ALA A 594 -36.40 1.60 27.90
CA ALA A 594 -36.15 0.19 27.58
C ALA A 594 -34.79 -0.34 28.09
N ILE A 595 -34.44 0.02 29.32
CA ILE A 595 -33.15 -0.28 29.98
C ILE A 595 -33.25 -1.38 31.04
N ASN A 596 -34.22 -2.30 31.00
CA ASN A 596 -34.48 -3.25 32.10
C ASN A 596 -33.30 -4.19 32.41
N ASN A 597 -32.58 -4.66 31.39
CA ASN A 597 -31.62 -5.75 31.53
C ASN A 597 -30.18 -5.34 31.21
N GLU A 598 -30.01 -4.26 30.45
CA GLU A 598 -28.71 -3.75 30.07
C GLU A 598 -28.73 -2.21 30.07
N ILE A 599 -27.66 -1.62 30.60
CA ILE A 599 -27.46 -0.19 30.60
C ILE A 599 -25.97 0.15 30.61
N SER A 600 -25.61 1.23 29.92
CA SER A 600 -24.37 1.95 30.19
C SER A 600 -24.66 3.42 30.42
N ILE A 601 -23.93 4.04 31.34
CA ILE A 601 -24.04 5.47 31.65
C ILE A 601 -22.64 6.06 31.62
N SER A 602 -22.43 7.08 30.79
CA SER A 602 -21.16 7.81 30.70
C SER A 602 -21.35 9.26 31.09
N PHE A 603 -20.44 9.84 31.86
CA PHE A 603 -20.47 11.25 32.22
C PHE A 603 -19.08 11.78 32.60
N TRP A 604 -18.89 13.07 32.43
CA TRP A 604 -17.80 13.83 33.04
C TRP A 604 -18.30 14.53 34.29
N VAL A 605 -17.55 14.46 35.38
CA VAL A 605 -17.89 15.12 36.65
C VAL A 605 -16.67 15.78 37.26
N LYS A 606 -16.87 16.95 37.87
CA LYS A 606 -15.91 17.64 38.72
C LYS A 606 -16.52 17.85 40.10
N ALA A 607 -16.27 16.93 41.03
CA ALA A 607 -16.73 17.05 42.41
C ALA A 607 -15.84 18.02 43.21
N LEU A 608 -16.44 18.91 44.00
CA LEU A 608 -15.73 19.91 44.80
C LEU A 608 -15.57 19.52 46.27
N GLU A 609 -16.33 18.53 46.74
CA GLU A 609 -16.28 18.02 48.10
C GLU A 609 -16.37 16.49 48.14
N SER A 610 -15.69 15.90 49.13
CA SER A 610 -15.74 14.47 49.45
C SER A 610 -16.94 14.12 50.34
N LYS A 611 -18.15 14.52 49.92
CA LYS A 611 -19.44 14.12 50.53
C LYS A 611 -20.23 13.24 49.56
N GLY A 612 -21.43 12.79 49.93
CA GLY A 612 -22.27 12.04 48.99
C GLY A 612 -22.56 12.88 47.74
N ASN A 613 -22.04 12.48 46.58
CA ASN A 613 -22.26 13.13 45.28
C ASN A 613 -23.04 12.15 44.39
N LEU A 614 -24.36 12.28 44.34
CA LEU A 614 -25.19 11.48 43.44
C LEU A 614 -25.26 12.10 42.05
N ILE A 615 -24.98 11.29 41.04
CA ILE A 615 -25.02 11.73 39.64
C ILE A 615 -26.34 11.33 39.01
N VAL A 616 -26.77 10.08 39.21
CA VAL A 616 -28.00 9.53 38.67
C VAL A 616 -28.73 8.77 39.77
N TRP A 617 -30.05 8.98 39.93
CA TRP A 617 -30.90 8.14 40.78
C TRP A 617 -32.34 8.08 40.26
N ALA A 618 -33.01 6.94 40.46
CA ALA A 618 -34.44 6.80 40.21
C ALA A 618 -35.27 7.00 41.50
N TRP A 619 -36.41 7.68 41.39
CA TRP A 619 -37.34 7.95 42.48
C TRP A 619 -38.76 7.44 42.18
N PRO A 620 -39.42 6.72 43.11
CA PRO A 620 -38.98 6.33 44.46
C PRO A 620 -37.74 5.40 44.49
N ASP A 621 -36.91 5.55 45.53
CA ASP A 621 -35.78 4.64 45.78
C ASP A 621 -36.33 3.31 46.33
N ILE A 622 -36.00 2.21 45.66
CA ILE A 622 -36.49 0.87 45.97
C ILE A 622 -35.26 -0.03 46.06
N ALA A 623 -34.88 -0.45 47.27
CA ALA A 623 -33.65 -1.23 47.48
C ALA A 623 -33.62 -2.56 46.69
N SER A 624 -34.78 -3.17 46.43
CA SER A 624 -34.87 -4.39 45.60
C SER A 624 -34.78 -4.13 44.10
N ASP A 625 -34.86 -2.88 43.65
CA ASP A 625 -34.95 -2.47 42.24
C ASP A 625 -34.28 -1.10 41.99
N ARG A 626 -33.04 -0.94 42.47
CA ARG A 626 -32.37 0.36 42.60
C ARG A 626 -31.64 0.75 41.33
N LEU A 627 -31.74 2.01 40.90
CA LEU A 627 -30.86 2.62 39.89
C LEU A 627 -30.18 3.83 40.53
N LEU A 628 -28.85 3.75 40.71
CA LEU A 628 -28.06 4.81 41.34
C LEU A 628 -26.61 4.76 40.89
N VAL A 629 -26.04 5.93 40.56
CA VAL A 629 -24.61 6.14 40.34
C VAL A 629 -24.11 7.26 41.23
N SER A 630 -23.03 7.00 41.97
CA SER A 630 -22.43 7.97 42.87
C SER A 630 -20.92 7.77 42.96
N PRO A 631 -20.10 8.70 42.42
CA PRO A 631 -18.65 8.67 42.59
C PRO A 631 -18.21 8.74 44.04
N HIS A 632 -19.04 9.35 44.88
CA HIS A 632 -18.83 9.49 46.32
C HIS A 632 -20.13 9.13 47.04
N TYR A 633 -20.18 7.97 47.69
CA TYR A 633 -21.34 7.47 48.41
C TYR A 633 -20.98 7.24 49.87
N PHE A 634 -21.46 8.10 50.76
CA PHE A 634 -21.11 8.06 52.18
C PHE A 634 -22.18 7.33 53.02
N HIS A 635 -22.21 5.99 52.90
CA HIS A 635 -23.21 5.15 53.59
C HIS A 635 -22.58 4.12 54.56
N THR A 636 -21.28 3.85 54.44
CA THR A 636 -20.54 2.81 55.17
C THR A 636 -19.50 3.38 56.14
N GLY A 637 -19.39 4.71 56.26
CA GLY A 637 -18.31 5.38 56.99
C GLY A 637 -17.02 5.56 56.17
N SER A 638 -17.00 5.07 54.93
CA SER A 638 -16.01 5.32 53.88
C SER A 638 -16.67 6.07 52.71
N ASN A 639 -15.87 6.81 51.94
CA ASN A 639 -16.33 7.44 50.71
C ASN A 639 -16.08 6.48 49.53
N ASP A 640 -17.15 5.81 49.10
CA ASP A 640 -17.08 4.72 48.12
C ASP A 640 -17.67 5.15 46.77
N PHE A 641 -17.15 4.64 45.65
CA PHE A 641 -17.86 4.72 44.38
C PHE A 641 -18.99 3.68 44.41
N ALA A 642 -20.24 4.12 44.23
CA ALA A 642 -21.42 3.27 44.21
C ALA A 642 -22.04 3.21 42.82
N TRP A 643 -22.11 2.01 42.25
CA TRP A 643 -22.93 1.70 41.09
C TRP A 643 -23.96 0.64 41.48
N THR A 644 -25.25 0.97 41.41
CA THR A 644 -26.33 0.00 41.68
C THR A 644 -27.37 0.00 40.58
N PHE A 645 -27.75 -1.20 40.17
CA PHE A 645 -28.73 -1.47 39.13
C PHE A 645 -29.44 -2.79 39.45
N GLY A 646 -30.67 -2.72 39.95
CA GLY A 646 -31.45 -3.87 40.45
C GLY A 646 -31.36 -4.08 41.96
N THR A 647 -31.39 -5.32 42.44
CA THR A 647 -31.45 -5.62 43.88
C THR A 647 -30.13 -5.30 44.60
N TYR A 648 -30.14 -4.25 45.42
CA TYR A 648 -28.98 -3.73 46.17
C TYR A 648 -28.33 -4.77 47.09
N ASP A 649 -29.13 -5.54 47.84
CA ASP A 649 -28.64 -6.58 48.75
C ASP A 649 -28.29 -7.89 48.04
N GLY A 650 -28.39 -7.92 46.71
CA GLY A 650 -28.12 -9.08 45.86
C GLY A 650 -27.07 -8.78 44.78
N THR A 651 -27.41 -9.09 43.52
CA THR A 651 -26.52 -9.00 42.35
C THR A 651 -26.52 -7.62 41.67
N GLY A 652 -27.19 -6.62 42.25
CA GLY A 652 -27.37 -5.30 41.62
C GLY A 652 -26.42 -4.22 42.12
N LYS A 653 -25.16 -4.55 42.46
CA LYS A 653 -24.19 -3.58 42.98
C LYS A 653 -22.76 -3.80 42.50
N CYS A 654 -21.99 -2.73 42.35
CA CYS A 654 -20.54 -2.73 42.17
C CYS A 654 -19.98 -1.53 42.97
N TYR A 655 -19.03 -1.80 43.87
CA TYR A 655 -18.53 -0.82 44.85
C TYR A 655 -17.01 -0.79 44.89
N TYR A 656 -16.45 0.42 44.91
CA TYR A 656 -15.02 0.63 45.14
C TYR A 656 -14.78 1.48 46.39
N THR A 657 -13.97 0.98 47.33
CA THR A 657 -13.70 1.66 48.62
C THR A 657 -12.43 2.52 48.58
N GLY A 658 -12.45 3.66 49.28
CA GLY A 658 -11.25 4.48 49.50
C GLY A 658 -10.93 5.48 48.38
N TYR A 659 -11.95 6.18 47.86
CA TYR A 659 -11.81 7.07 46.71
C TYR A 659 -11.35 8.50 47.09
N PRO A 660 -10.16 9.00 46.66
CA PRO A 660 -9.54 10.17 47.32
C PRO A 660 -9.29 11.43 46.46
N LEU A 661 -10.05 11.75 45.41
CA LEU A 661 -9.74 12.94 44.57
C LEU A 661 -10.93 13.88 44.34
N TYR A 662 -10.67 15.19 44.51
CA TYR A 662 -11.62 16.30 44.40
C TYR A 662 -10.98 17.47 43.62
N GLY A 663 -11.81 18.23 42.90
CA GLY A 663 -11.38 19.46 42.22
C GLY A 663 -10.91 19.30 40.78
N GLU A 664 -10.94 18.10 40.20
CA GLU A 664 -10.57 17.81 38.81
C GLU A 664 -11.73 17.15 38.05
N TRP A 665 -11.72 17.29 36.72
CA TRP A 665 -12.68 16.60 35.84
C TRP A 665 -12.29 15.12 35.70
N GLU A 666 -13.25 14.23 35.97
CA GLU A 666 -13.09 12.80 35.82
C GLU A 666 -14.19 12.24 34.90
N HIS A 667 -13.80 11.31 34.03
CA HIS A 667 -14.73 10.60 33.16
C HIS A 667 -15.05 9.24 33.74
N TYR A 668 -16.33 8.93 33.84
CA TYR A 668 -16.78 7.61 34.26
C TYR A 668 -17.70 6.99 33.23
N VAL A 669 -17.58 5.67 33.11
CA VAL A 669 -18.59 4.85 32.46
C VAL A 669 -18.94 3.70 33.39
N VAL A 670 -20.23 3.50 33.67
CA VAL A 670 -20.73 2.32 34.39
C VAL A 670 -21.55 1.47 33.45
N THR A 671 -21.42 0.14 33.54
CA THR A 671 -22.20 -0.80 32.74
C THR A 671 -22.86 -1.86 33.62
N SER A 672 -24.02 -2.35 33.20
CA SER A 672 -24.66 -3.56 33.72
C SER A 672 -25.23 -4.32 32.54
N SER A 673 -25.00 -5.64 32.47
CA SER A 673 -25.60 -6.50 31.46
C SER A 673 -25.89 -7.89 31.97
N THR A 674 -27.15 -8.32 31.86
CA THR A 674 -27.53 -9.72 32.12
C THR A 674 -27.05 -10.68 31.04
N VAL A 675 -26.62 -10.19 29.88
CA VAL A 675 -26.07 -11.03 28.78
C VAL A 675 -24.65 -11.45 29.10
N SER A 676 -23.79 -10.51 29.47
CA SER A 676 -22.43 -10.81 29.94
C SER A 676 -22.41 -11.26 31.40
N ASN A 677 -23.49 -11.03 32.14
CA ASN A 677 -23.63 -11.23 33.59
C ASN A 677 -22.54 -10.46 34.37
N THR A 678 -22.32 -9.20 34.00
CA THR A 678 -21.33 -8.33 34.66
C THR A 678 -21.87 -6.94 34.96
N MET A 679 -21.31 -6.32 36.00
CA MET A 679 -21.38 -4.88 36.27
C MET A 679 -19.97 -4.33 36.30
N LYS A 680 -19.72 -3.19 35.66
CA LYS A 680 -18.38 -2.60 35.54
C LYS A 680 -18.38 -1.12 35.85
N ILE A 681 -17.25 -0.66 36.38
CA ILE A 681 -16.93 0.76 36.55
C ILE A 681 -15.67 1.02 35.74
N TYR A 682 -15.70 2.04 34.89
CA TYR A 682 -14.56 2.55 34.16
C TYR A 682 -14.27 3.97 34.62
N LYS A 683 -12.99 4.31 34.69
CA LYS A 683 -12.50 5.65 35.01
C LYS A 683 -11.48 6.09 33.94
N ASN A 684 -11.66 7.26 33.37
CA ASN A 684 -10.76 7.88 32.38
C ASN A 684 -10.37 6.90 31.26
N GLY A 685 -11.37 6.25 30.66
CA GLY A 685 -11.19 5.29 29.57
C GLY A 685 -10.74 3.88 29.98
N SER A 686 -10.34 3.65 31.23
CA SER A 686 -9.79 2.36 31.70
C SER A 686 -10.75 1.63 32.64
N LEU A 687 -10.76 0.29 32.60
CA LEU A 687 -11.54 -0.52 33.55
C LEU A 687 -11.01 -0.27 34.97
N PHE A 688 -11.91 0.14 35.85
CA PHE A 688 -11.61 0.48 37.24
C PHE A 688 -12.04 -0.64 38.19
N ASP A 689 -13.22 -1.21 37.98
CA ASP A 689 -13.72 -2.34 38.76
C ASP A 689 -14.74 -3.20 37.99
N ILE A 690 -14.92 -4.45 38.41
CA ILE A 690 -15.85 -5.42 37.80
C ILE A 690 -16.41 -6.42 38.82
N GLU A 691 -17.71 -6.64 38.75
CA GLU A 691 -18.41 -7.73 39.44
C GLU A 691 -18.92 -8.77 38.43
N GLN A 692 -18.84 -10.05 38.80
CA GLN A 692 -19.25 -11.20 37.97
C GLN A 692 -20.72 -11.57 38.18
N HIS A 693 -21.57 -10.55 38.24
CA HIS A 693 -23.02 -10.66 38.28
C HIS A 693 -23.64 -9.38 37.72
N ALA A 694 -24.92 -9.46 37.34
CA ALA A 694 -25.71 -8.30 36.93
C ALA A 694 -27.04 -8.26 37.69
N GLY A 695 -27.58 -7.05 37.83
CA GLY A 695 -28.97 -6.86 38.22
C GLY A 695 -29.83 -6.42 37.04
N SER A 696 -31.13 -6.33 37.30
CA SER A 696 -32.14 -5.87 36.35
C SER A 696 -33.13 -4.95 37.06
N LEU A 697 -33.76 -4.06 36.29
CA LEU A 697 -34.86 -3.21 36.75
C LEU A 697 -36.19 -3.80 36.32
N THR A 698 -37.13 -3.81 37.25
CA THR A 698 -38.51 -4.28 37.10
C THR A 698 -39.50 -3.13 37.10
N ASP A 699 -39.21 -2.04 37.82
CA ASP A 699 -40.02 -0.84 37.87
C ASP A 699 -39.30 0.34 37.19
N LEU A 700 -39.80 0.75 36.03
CA LEU A 700 -39.32 1.94 35.32
C LEU A 700 -40.30 3.12 35.40
N ASP A 701 -41.45 2.99 36.08
CA ASP A 701 -42.44 4.08 36.23
C ASP A 701 -42.01 5.04 37.34
N ARG A 702 -40.81 5.60 37.16
CA ARG A 702 -40.08 6.39 38.16
C ARG A 702 -39.49 7.64 37.52
N THR A 703 -39.28 8.67 38.33
CA THR A 703 -38.56 9.86 37.88
C THR A 703 -37.06 9.60 38.01
N LEU A 704 -36.33 9.71 36.91
CA LEU A 704 -34.88 9.77 36.93
C LEU A 704 -34.46 11.19 37.26
N TYR A 705 -33.53 11.34 38.17
CA TYR A 705 -32.95 12.63 38.46
C TYR A 705 -31.43 12.62 38.31
N ILE A 706 -30.90 13.78 37.98
CA ILE A 706 -29.48 14.06 37.83
C ILE A 706 -29.06 15.15 38.84
N GLY A 707 -28.01 14.93 39.64
CA GLY A 707 -27.41 15.96 40.51
C GLY A 707 -27.70 15.98 42.03
N GLY A 708 -28.51 15.10 42.62
CA GLY A 708 -28.63 15.04 44.09
C GLY A 708 -29.98 14.68 44.71
N TYR A 709 -29.98 13.80 45.70
CA TYR A 709 -31.20 13.34 46.40
C TYR A 709 -31.76 14.38 47.40
N PHE A 710 -33.03 14.25 47.83
CA PHE A 710 -33.65 15.19 48.79
C PHE A 710 -33.22 14.98 50.25
N LEU A 711 -32.50 13.91 50.58
CA LEU A 711 -31.90 13.74 51.91
C LEU A 711 -30.56 14.47 51.97
N ALA A 712 -30.34 15.21 53.05
CA ALA A 712 -29.07 15.90 53.30
C ALA A 712 -27.87 14.94 53.16
N ASN A 713 -26.79 15.43 52.52
CA ASN A 713 -25.48 14.79 52.31
C ASN A 713 -25.32 13.91 51.06
N PHE A 714 -26.29 13.91 50.13
CA PHE A 714 -26.20 13.14 48.88
C PHE A 714 -26.32 14.01 47.61
N GLN A 715 -26.25 15.32 47.77
CA GLN A 715 -26.29 16.29 46.68
C GLN A 715 -24.94 16.44 45.99
N LEU A 716 -24.94 16.47 44.65
CA LEU A 716 -23.74 16.79 43.89
C LEU A 716 -23.32 18.22 44.24
N HIS A 717 -22.11 18.38 44.76
CA HIS A 717 -21.46 19.68 44.83
C HIS A 717 -20.32 19.67 43.82
N GLY A 718 -20.55 20.27 42.65
CA GLY A 718 -19.63 20.13 41.54
C GLY A 718 -20.19 20.54 40.19
N SER A 719 -19.54 20.08 39.13
CA SER A 719 -19.99 20.29 37.75
C SER A 719 -20.17 18.96 37.03
N LEU A 720 -21.16 18.89 36.15
CA LEU A 720 -21.48 17.72 35.34
C LEU A 720 -21.54 18.11 33.86
N ASP A 721 -20.99 17.25 33.01
CA ASP A 721 -20.91 17.43 31.56
C ASP A 721 -21.04 16.08 30.83
N ASP A 722 -21.45 16.12 29.57
CA ASP A 722 -21.35 15.01 28.62
C ASP A 722 -22.01 13.70 29.11
N LEU A 723 -23.19 13.82 29.71
CA LEU A 723 -23.96 12.68 30.26
C LEU A 723 -24.69 11.94 29.14
N THR A 724 -24.47 10.63 29.04
CA THR A 724 -25.10 9.77 28.04
C THR A 724 -25.58 8.46 28.65
N PHE A 725 -26.67 7.94 28.09
CA PHE A 725 -27.27 6.67 28.47
C PHE A 725 -27.37 5.77 27.25
N HIS A 726 -26.98 4.50 27.40
CA HIS A 726 -27.12 3.48 26.37
C HIS A 726 -27.90 2.28 26.90
N ARG A 727 -28.83 1.73 26.11
CA ARG A 727 -29.60 0.52 26.45
C ARG A 727 -28.87 -0.78 26.16
N ARG A 728 -27.55 -0.77 26.27
CA ARG A 728 -26.65 -1.90 26.03
C ARG A 728 -25.38 -1.72 26.84
N GLU A 729 -24.63 -2.80 27.01
CA GLU A 729 -23.26 -2.72 27.49
C GLU A 729 -22.34 -2.04 26.45
N LEU A 730 -21.60 -1.02 26.89
CA LEU A 730 -20.49 -0.45 26.13
C LEU A 730 -19.23 -1.28 26.33
N THR A 731 -18.52 -1.50 25.24
CA THR A 731 -17.22 -2.18 25.21
C THR A 731 -16.10 -1.27 25.73
N ALA A 732 -14.96 -1.85 26.15
CA ALA A 732 -13.81 -1.06 26.59
C ALA A 732 -13.28 -0.09 25.51
N GLY A 733 -13.39 -0.47 24.23
CA GLY A 733 -13.04 0.41 23.10
C GLY A 733 -13.96 1.62 22.98
N GLU A 734 -15.28 1.43 23.13
CA GLU A 734 -16.26 2.53 23.14
C GLU A 734 -16.08 3.44 24.36
N VAL A 735 -15.75 2.87 25.52
CA VAL A 735 -15.42 3.65 26.73
C VAL A 735 -14.20 4.52 26.49
N THR A 736 -13.14 3.96 25.88
CA THR A 736 -11.95 4.73 25.49
C THR A 736 -12.29 5.82 24.49
N GLN A 737 -13.17 5.53 23.52
CA GLN A 737 -13.63 6.50 22.53
C GLN A 737 -14.42 7.65 23.18
N LEU A 738 -15.31 7.38 24.13
CA LEU A 738 -16.02 8.43 24.89
C LEU A 738 -15.05 9.31 25.69
N TYR A 739 -14.00 8.72 26.26
CA TYR A 739 -12.98 9.45 27.00
C TYR A 739 -12.14 10.37 26.10
N VAL A 740 -11.62 9.84 24.99
CA VAL A 740 -10.71 10.59 24.09
C VAL A 740 -11.47 11.56 23.21
N SER A 741 -12.58 11.09 22.65
CA SER A 741 -13.29 11.79 21.59
C SER A 741 -14.48 12.57 22.10
N GLY A 742 -15.01 12.38 23.32
CA GLY A 742 -16.20 13.08 23.84
C GLY A 742 -17.54 12.50 23.36
N THR A 743 -18.66 13.13 23.72
CA THR A 743 -20.01 12.59 23.45
C THR A 743 -20.40 12.57 21.96
N PRO A 744 -21.19 11.56 21.51
CA PRO A 744 -21.56 11.38 20.11
C PRO A 744 -22.57 12.39 19.56
N CYS A 745 -23.18 13.20 20.42
CA CYS A 745 -24.32 14.05 20.08
C CYS A 745 -24.02 15.55 20.12
N ALA A 746 -22.79 15.95 20.46
CA ALA A 746 -22.36 17.33 20.26
C ALA A 746 -22.23 17.59 18.74
N PRO A 747 -22.80 18.67 18.18
CA PRO A 747 -22.60 19.00 16.76
C PRO A 747 -21.09 19.18 16.52
N ARG A 748 -20.53 18.34 15.65
CA ARG A 748 -19.13 18.43 15.24
C ARG A 748 -19.01 18.97 13.84
N ILE A 749 -18.14 19.95 13.69
CA ILE A 749 -17.70 20.44 12.40
C ILE A 749 -16.29 19.93 12.10
N THR A 750 -16.01 19.66 10.84
CA THR A 750 -14.74 19.06 10.42
C THR A 750 -14.04 19.91 9.35
N VAL A 751 -12.71 19.93 9.40
CA VAL A 751 -11.86 20.61 8.42
C VAL A 751 -10.73 19.67 7.98
N ALA A 752 -10.58 19.52 6.66
CA ALA A 752 -9.50 18.80 6.02
C ALA A 752 -8.49 19.82 5.49
N ALA A 753 -7.48 20.16 6.30
CA ALA A 753 -6.51 21.17 5.95
C ALA A 753 -5.20 20.56 5.42
N LYS A 754 -4.53 21.26 4.50
CA LYS A 754 -3.15 20.94 4.08
C LYS A 754 -2.23 22.11 4.29
N VAL A 755 -1.01 21.87 4.77
CA VAL A 755 0.03 22.89 4.96
C VAL A 755 1.43 22.28 4.85
N PHE A 756 2.40 23.03 4.30
CA PHE A 756 3.81 22.66 4.36
C PHE A 756 4.58 23.62 5.26
N LEU A 757 5.60 23.10 5.94
CA LEU A 757 6.56 23.85 6.75
C LEU A 757 7.85 24.01 5.97
N ASP A 758 8.33 25.23 5.77
CA ASP A 758 9.49 25.51 4.90
C ASP A 758 10.76 24.77 5.32
N GLY A 759 11.05 24.73 6.63
CA GLY A 759 12.25 24.09 7.18
C GLY A 759 12.42 22.62 6.79
N PRO A 760 11.45 21.74 7.08
CA PRO A 760 11.51 20.33 6.67
C PRO A 760 11.14 20.10 5.20
N TYR A 761 10.58 21.07 4.47
CA TYR A 761 10.08 20.86 3.11
C TYR A 761 11.21 20.63 2.09
N VAL A 762 11.11 19.54 1.34
CA VAL A 762 12.07 19.16 0.31
C VAL A 762 11.44 19.34 -1.07
N GLN A 763 11.85 20.39 -1.79
CA GLN A 763 11.32 20.72 -3.11
C GLN A 763 11.42 19.57 -4.12
N ALA A 764 12.48 18.76 -4.04
CA ALA A 764 12.77 17.71 -5.02
C ALA A 764 11.70 16.60 -5.07
N ASN A 765 11.11 16.24 -3.93
CA ASN A 765 10.07 15.22 -3.83
C ASN A 765 8.70 15.79 -3.43
N GLN A 766 8.62 17.10 -3.18
CA GLN A 766 7.43 17.80 -2.68
C GLN A 766 6.87 17.22 -1.37
N LEU A 767 7.74 16.69 -0.51
CA LEU A 767 7.40 16.17 0.83
C LEU A 767 8.21 16.91 1.89
N MET A 768 7.71 16.94 3.12
CA MET A 768 8.50 17.29 4.30
C MET A 768 9.33 16.12 4.79
N ASN A 769 10.45 16.40 5.44
CA ASN A 769 11.23 15.40 6.17
C ASN A 769 10.53 14.99 7.46
N ASP A 770 10.63 13.72 7.85
CA ASP A 770 10.11 13.16 9.10
C ASP A 770 11.25 12.78 10.07
N GLY A 771 12.28 13.63 10.14
CA GLY A 771 13.46 13.42 10.98
C GLY A 771 13.10 13.18 12.45
N LEU A 772 12.20 13.99 13.00
CA LEU A 772 11.69 13.81 14.37
C LEU A 772 11.03 12.44 14.59
N ARG A 773 10.23 11.95 13.64
CA ARG A 773 9.56 10.65 13.74
C ARG A 773 10.55 9.50 13.68
N THR A 774 11.46 9.54 12.69
CA THR A 774 12.51 8.52 12.52
C THR A 774 13.43 8.44 13.74
N ALA A 775 13.69 9.56 14.40
CA ALA A 775 14.43 9.64 15.66
C ALA A 775 13.59 9.30 16.92
N GLY A 776 12.28 9.05 16.78
CA GLY A 776 11.38 8.76 17.90
C GLY A 776 11.14 9.95 18.85
N LEU A 777 11.28 11.18 18.35
CA LEU A 777 11.25 12.42 19.14
C LEU A 777 9.89 13.11 19.17
N ILE A 778 8.91 12.67 18.37
CA ILE A 778 7.56 13.26 18.38
C ILE A 778 6.91 12.95 19.73
N PRO A 779 6.51 13.97 20.52
CA PRO A 779 5.86 13.77 21.80
C PRO A 779 4.54 13.00 21.64
N GLY A 780 4.29 12.01 22.50
CA GLY A 780 3.05 11.26 22.51
C GLY A 780 1.84 12.05 23.02
N ILE A 781 2.07 13.18 23.69
CA ILE A 781 1.07 14.16 24.12
C ILE A 781 1.41 15.48 23.45
N GLU A 782 0.40 16.25 23.07
CA GLU A 782 0.59 17.55 22.44
C GLU A 782 1.52 18.48 23.25
N PRO A 783 2.47 19.17 22.59
CA PRO A 783 3.48 19.98 23.28
C PRO A 783 3.00 21.39 23.64
N TYR A 784 1.87 21.84 23.12
CA TYR A 784 1.42 23.24 23.17
C TYR A 784 1.01 23.66 24.58
N SER A 785 0.43 22.77 25.38
CA SER A 785 0.18 23.03 26.81
C SER A 785 1.47 23.30 27.58
N GLY A 786 2.50 22.46 27.41
CA GLY A 786 3.81 22.66 28.07
C GLY A 786 4.55 23.89 27.56
N LEU A 787 4.22 24.31 26.35
CA LEU A 787 4.70 25.52 25.69
C LEU A 787 3.92 26.79 26.09
N ALA A 788 2.92 26.69 26.97
CA ALA A 788 2.04 27.79 27.40
C ALA A 788 1.29 28.47 26.24
N TYR A 789 0.96 27.71 25.19
CA TYR A 789 0.07 28.18 24.14
C TYR A 789 -1.37 28.25 24.68
N PRO A 790 -2.13 29.32 24.43
CA PRO A 790 -3.51 29.42 24.89
C PRO A 790 -4.43 28.56 24.01
N LEU A 791 -4.62 27.30 24.41
CA LEU A 791 -5.63 26.42 23.82
C LEU A 791 -7.02 26.85 24.33
N VAL A 792 -7.94 27.11 23.41
CA VAL A 792 -9.27 27.64 23.68
C VAL A 792 -10.29 26.58 23.29
N ALA A 793 -11.23 26.24 24.18
CA ALA A 793 -12.34 25.33 23.85
C ALA A 793 -11.90 23.97 23.24
N GLY A 794 -10.73 23.46 23.66
CA GLY A 794 -10.24 22.09 23.39
C GLY A 794 -8.83 22.00 22.82
N GLY A 795 -8.35 20.77 22.66
CA GLY A 795 -6.99 20.44 22.18
C GLY A 795 -5.93 20.27 23.28
N ALA A 796 -6.20 20.64 24.53
CA ALA A 796 -5.23 20.46 25.62
C ALA A 796 -5.11 18.99 26.04
N GLY A 797 -3.88 18.51 26.24
CA GLY A 797 -3.59 17.17 26.76
C GLY A 797 -3.92 16.01 25.80
N THR A 798 -4.21 16.29 24.53
CA THR A 798 -4.50 15.24 23.53
C THR A 798 -3.28 14.35 23.29
N ALA A 799 -3.51 13.05 23.23
CA ALA A 799 -2.47 12.05 22.98
C ALA A 799 -2.60 11.41 21.59
N ILE A 800 -1.47 11.05 20.99
CA ILE A 800 -1.40 10.31 19.73
C ILE A 800 -1.92 8.89 19.94
N SER A 801 -2.71 8.39 18.98
CA SER A 801 -3.17 7.00 19.00
C SER A 801 -2.02 6.01 18.83
N ALA A 802 -2.14 4.83 19.44
CA ALA A 802 -1.11 3.80 19.34
C ALA A 802 -0.81 3.44 17.87
N GLY A 803 0.48 3.37 17.52
CA GLY A 803 0.94 2.97 16.19
C GLY A 803 1.06 4.10 15.15
N VAL A 804 0.49 5.28 15.38
CA VAL A 804 0.49 6.37 14.38
C VAL A 804 1.90 6.85 14.01
N THR A 805 2.83 6.87 14.96
CA THR A 805 4.24 7.26 14.71
C THR A 805 5.07 6.19 14.00
N THR A 806 4.50 4.98 13.79
CA THR A 806 5.15 3.91 13.01
C THR A 806 4.88 4.02 11.50
N SER A 807 3.88 4.81 11.10
CA SER A 807 3.55 5.07 9.70
C SER A 807 4.72 5.72 8.94
N ALA A 808 4.96 5.24 7.72
CA ALA A 808 6.03 5.69 6.82
C ALA A 808 5.47 6.17 5.46
N GLY A 809 6.32 6.70 4.59
CA GLY A 809 5.92 7.24 3.28
C GLY A 809 5.22 8.60 3.40
N ASN A 810 4.29 8.89 2.49
CA ASN A 810 3.60 10.20 2.42
C ASN A 810 2.87 10.57 3.72
N ASN A 811 2.27 9.58 4.39
CA ASN A 811 1.45 9.77 5.58
C ASN A 811 2.26 9.72 6.89
N ALA A 812 3.59 9.68 6.80
CA ALA A 812 4.44 9.72 7.98
C ALA A 812 4.26 11.06 8.71
N ILE A 813 4.18 11.02 10.05
CA ILE A 813 4.03 12.24 10.84
C ILE A 813 5.35 13.02 10.80
N THR A 814 5.28 14.27 10.37
CA THR A 814 6.37 15.25 10.44
C THR A 814 6.40 15.88 11.83
N ASP A 815 5.25 16.35 12.32
CA ASP A 815 5.19 17.10 13.58
C ASP A 815 3.76 17.35 14.11
N TRP A 816 3.64 18.08 15.22
CA TRP A 816 2.40 18.64 15.74
C TRP A 816 2.08 20.03 15.17
N VAL A 817 0.79 20.34 15.03
CA VAL A 817 0.24 21.67 14.70
C VAL A 817 -0.98 22.00 15.58
N VAL A 818 -1.35 23.28 15.64
CA VAL A 818 -2.63 23.76 16.20
C VAL A 818 -3.48 24.31 15.07
N VAL A 819 -4.73 23.85 14.97
CA VAL A 819 -5.77 24.42 14.12
C VAL A 819 -6.68 25.29 14.97
N GLU A 820 -6.92 26.52 14.53
CA GLU A 820 -7.79 27.47 15.21
C GLU A 820 -9.04 27.76 14.36
N LEU A 821 -10.20 27.76 15.01
CA LEU A 821 -11.42 28.38 14.51
C LEU A 821 -11.50 29.80 15.07
N ARG A 822 -11.58 30.77 14.17
CA ARG A 822 -11.67 32.20 14.52
C ARG A 822 -13.00 32.77 14.07
N ALA A 823 -13.49 33.77 14.81
CA ALA A 823 -14.77 34.40 14.54
C ALA A 823 -14.79 35.07 13.15
N PRO A 824 -15.83 34.86 12.33
CA PRO A 824 -15.83 35.28 10.92
C PRO A 824 -15.80 36.80 10.73
N ALA A 825 -16.41 37.57 11.65
CA ALA A 825 -16.46 39.03 11.59
C ALA A 825 -15.33 39.71 12.39
N ALA A 826 -14.67 38.97 13.28
CA ALA A 826 -13.64 39.48 14.18
C ALA A 826 -12.55 38.41 14.34
N PRO A 827 -11.74 38.16 13.29
CA PRO A 827 -10.87 36.98 13.25
C PRO A 827 -9.69 37.01 14.24
N TYR A 828 -9.51 38.09 15.00
CA TYR A 828 -8.62 38.14 16.16
C TYR A 828 -9.18 37.36 17.38
N VAL A 829 -10.47 37.02 17.39
CA VAL A 829 -11.10 36.19 18.41
C VAL A 829 -10.99 34.72 18.02
N VAL A 830 -10.21 33.96 18.76
CA VAL A 830 -10.16 32.49 18.66
C VAL A 830 -11.37 31.91 19.41
N LEU A 831 -12.21 31.17 18.70
CA LEU A 831 -13.42 30.53 19.24
C LEU A 831 -13.11 29.12 19.75
N ALA A 832 -12.26 28.38 19.04
CA ALA A 832 -11.81 27.05 19.45
C ALA A 832 -10.46 26.67 18.84
N THR A 833 -9.74 25.79 19.51
CA THR A 833 -8.48 25.20 19.05
C THR A 833 -8.55 23.68 19.06
N ARG A 834 -7.82 23.05 18.14
CA ARG A 834 -7.54 21.61 18.16
C ARG A 834 -6.08 21.39 17.81
N THR A 835 -5.41 20.59 18.62
CA THR A 835 -4.10 20.04 18.30
C THR A 835 -4.27 18.93 17.28
N ALA A 836 -3.36 18.86 16.31
CA ALA A 836 -3.42 17.95 15.18
C ALA A 836 -2.02 17.50 14.79
N LEU A 837 -1.94 16.44 13.97
CA LEU A 837 -0.71 15.90 13.44
C LEU A 837 -0.53 16.33 11.99
N LEU A 838 0.69 16.66 11.62
CA LEU A 838 1.07 17.07 10.28
C LEU A 838 1.82 15.93 9.58
N GLN A 839 1.36 15.52 8.40
CA GLN A 839 1.98 14.47 7.58
C GLN A 839 2.98 15.04 6.57
N ARG A 840 3.89 14.19 6.06
CA ARG A 840 4.94 14.59 5.12
C ARG A 840 4.40 15.20 3.82
N ASP A 841 3.24 14.77 3.36
CA ASP A 841 2.56 15.31 2.17
C ASP A 841 1.69 16.55 2.46
N GLY A 842 1.74 17.04 3.70
CA GLY A 842 1.11 18.26 4.15
C GLY A 842 -0.29 18.09 4.73
N ASP A 843 -0.85 16.87 4.76
CA ASP A 843 -2.16 16.65 5.41
C ASP A 843 -2.11 16.95 6.91
N VAL A 844 -3.12 17.66 7.40
CA VAL A 844 -3.35 17.92 8.83
C VAL A 844 -4.48 17.02 9.31
N VAL A 845 -4.14 16.08 10.18
CA VAL A 845 -5.00 14.97 10.59
C VAL A 845 -5.19 14.90 12.11
N GLY A 846 -6.24 14.23 12.54
CA GLY A 846 -6.52 13.92 13.94
C GLY A 846 -5.50 12.97 14.57
N MET A 847 -5.76 12.60 15.83
CA MET A 847 -4.83 11.78 16.63
C MET A 847 -4.72 10.33 16.15
N ASP A 848 -5.59 9.90 15.23
CA ASP A 848 -5.55 8.60 14.56
C ASP A 848 -4.61 8.58 13.35
N GLY A 849 -4.06 9.74 12.96
CA GLY A 849 -3.17 9.87 11.81
C GLY A 849 -3.90 9.79 10.47
N ALA A 850 -5.22 9.92 10.41
CA ALA A 850 -5.97 9.81 9.15
C ALA A 850 -7.21 10.72 9.06
N SER A 851 -7.95 10.89 10.16
CA SER A 851 -9.21 11.64 10.13
C SER A 851 -8.99 13.14 9.96
N PRO A 852 -9.92 13.86 9.31
CA PRO A 852 -9.96 15.33 9.36
C PRO A 852 -10.07 15.86 10.80
N VAL A 853 -9.63 17.09 11.03
CA VAL A 853 -9.67 17.72 12.36
C VAL A 853 -11.11 18.10 12.69
N ALA A 854 -11.59 17.66 13.86
CA ALA A 854 -12.96 17.87 14.32
C ALA A 854 -13.04 18.84 15.51
N PHE A 855 -14.02 19.74 15.49
CA PHE A 855 -14.32 20.69 16.55
C PHE A 855 -15.73 20.46 17.09
N ASP A 856 -15.89 20.55 18.40
CA ASP A 856 -17.19 20.56 19.07
C ASP A 856 -17.78 21.97 18.98
N ALA A 857 -18.25 22.32 17.78
CA ALA A 857 -18.79 23.63 17.44
C ALA A 857 -19.91 23.49 16.40
N THR A 858 -20.82 24.46 16.36
CA THR A 858 -21.96 24.42 15.44
C THR A 858 -21.56 24.71 13.99
N SER A 859 -22.28 24.14 13.01
CA SER A 859 -22.13 24.49 11.60
C SER A 859 -22.24 26.00 11.37
N GLY A 860 -21.35 26.57 10.56
CA GLY A 860 -21.25 28.02 10.39
C GLY A 860 -20.03 28.47 9.62
N LEU A 861 -19.85 29.80 9.49
CA LEU A 861 -18.68 30.40 8.85
C LEU A 861 -17.57 30.65 9.89
N TYR A 862 -16.35 30.21 9.58
CA TYR A 862 -15.19 30.37 10.45
C TYR A 862 -13.95 30.76 9.65
N SER A 863 -13.13 31.64 10.18
CA SER A 863 -11.76 31.83 9.66
C SER A 863 -10.88 30.71 10.21
N ILE A 864 -10.15 30.00 9.35
CA ILE A 864 -9.34 28.85 9.74
C ILE A 864 -7.88 29.28 9.78
N ALA A 865 -7.21 29.10 10.91
CA ALA A 865 -5.79 29.35 11.05
C ALA A 865 -5.02 28.09 11.46
N ILE A 866 -3.77 27.98 11.01
CA ILE A 866 -2.85 26.91 11.40
C ILE A 866 -1.60 27.54 12.02
N ARG A 867 -1.20 27.01 13.18
CA ARG A 867 0.01 27.40 13.89
C ARG A 867 0.91 26.22 14.15
N HIS A 868 2.20 26.50 14.19
CA HIS A 868 3.25 25.54 14.50
C HIS A 868 4.18 26.13 15.58
N ARG A 869 4.98 25.30 16.24
CA ARG A 869 5.81 25.74 17.37
C ARG A 869 6.95 26.70 17.02
N ASN A 870 7.41 26.72 15.77
CA ASN A 870 8.54 27.56 15.35
C ASN A 870 8.41 28.11 13.92
N HIS A 871 7.18 28.09 13.36
CA HIS A 871 6.87 28.70 12.07
C HIS A 871 5.79 29.78 12.24
N LEU A 872 5.84 30.81 11.39
CA LEU A 872 4.78 31.82 11.32
C LEU A 872 3.52 31.17 10.74
N GLY A 873 2.45 31.17 11.53
CA GLY A 873 1.15 30.62 11.15
C GLY A 873 0.44 31.39 10.04
N VAL A 874 -0.55 30.73 9.44
CA VAL A 874 -1.36 31.21 8.31
C VAL A 874 -2.84 31.16 8.64
N MET A 875 -3.66 32.01 8.01
CA MET A 875 -5.12 31.97 8.10
C MET A 875 -5.75 32.20 6.73
N THR A 876 -6.94 31.66 6.51
CA THR A 876 -7.74 31.95 5.31
C THR A 876 -8.06 33.46 5.21
N ALA A 877 -8.06 34.01 3.99
CA ALA A 877 -8.44 35.42 3.76
C ALA A 877 -9.91 35.70 4.10
N ALA A 878 -10.79 34.75 3.78
CA ALA A 878 -12.21 34.80 4.03
C ALA A 878 -12.66 33.62 4.92
N PRO A 879 -13.76 33.77 5.67
CA PRO A 879 -14.36 32.68 6.42
C PRO A 879 -14.84 31.54 5.50
N ILE A 880 -14.68 30.30 5.96
CA ILE A 880 -15.07 29.07 5.28
C ILE A 880 -16.28 28.47 6.01
N ALA A 881 -17.24 27.95 5.25
CA ALA A 881 -18.39 27.24 5.81
C ALA A 881 -17.96 25.84 6.28
N LEU A 882 -18.14 25.58 7.57
CA LEU A 882 -17.89 24.27 8.16
C LEU A 882 -19.21 23.60 8.56
N SER A 883 -19.22 22.28 8.40
CA SER A 883 -20.32 21.39 8.77
C SER A 883 -19.75 20.05 9.24
N ALA A 884 -20.59 19.05 9.50
CA ALA A 884 -20.14 17.69 9.73
C ALA A 884 -19.40 17.07 8.51
N VAL A 885 -19.66 17.58 7.29
CA VAL A 885 -18.91 17.22 6.09
C VAL A 885 -17.60 18.03 6.06
N PRO A 886 -16.42 17.38 5.91
CA PRO A 886 -15.14 18.06 5.92
C PRO A 886 -15.00 19.09 4.81
N ALA A 887 -14.70 20.34 5.18
CA ALA A 887 -14.32 21.37 4.23
C ALA A 887 -12.81 21.29 3.94
N VAL A 888 -12.42 21.32 2.66
CA VAL A 888 -11.01 21.28 2.25
C VAL A 888 -10.41 22.68 2.28
N VAL A 889 -9.28 22.84 2.96
CA VAL A 889 -8.50 24.09 3.01
C VAL A 889 -7.03 23.78 2.73
N ASP A 890 -6.59 23.99 1.49
CA ASP A 890 -5.23 23.66 1.07
C ASP A 890 -4.31 24.89 1.05
N PHE A 891 -3.59 25.14 2.13
CA PHE A 891 -2.58 26.20 2.19
C PHE A 891 -1.31 25.89 1.41
N THR A 892 -1.12 24.69 0.87
CA THR A 892 0.04 24.37 0.01
C THR A 892 -0.13 24.91 -1.41
N SER A 893 -1.37 25.21 -1.80
CA SER A 893 -1.73 25.75 -3.11
C SER A 893 -1.49 27.27 -3.17
N PRO A 894 -0.77 27.78 -4.17
CA PRO A 894 -0.66 29.22 -4.42
C PRO A 894 -2.01 29.91 -4.69
N GLY A 895 -3.06 29.15 -5.01
CA GLY A 895 -4.41 29.67 -5.26
C GLY A 895 -5.22 29.96 -3.99
N THR A 896 -4.75 29.52 -2.82
CA THR A 896 -5.47 29.73 -1.56
C THR A 896 -5.19 31.12 -1.01
N SER A 897 -6.20 31.99 -1.05
CA SER A 897 -6.10 33.34 -0.49
C SER A 897 -5.93 33.30 1.03
N THR A 898 -4.90 33.99 1.53
CA THR A 898 -4.57 34.06 2.95
C THR A 898 -4.81 35.45 3.53
N TYR A 899 -4.90 35.54 4.87
CA TYR A 899 -4.92 36.83 5.55
C TYR A 899 -3.59 37.54 5.37
N GLY A 900 -3.62 38.69 4.69
CA GLY A 900 -2.42 39.39 4.23
C GLY A 900 -1.93 38.91 2.86
N ILE A 901 -0.76 39.37 2.45
CA ILE A 901 -0.21 39.15 1.08
C ILE A 901 1.12 38.38 1.07
N ALA A 902 1.67 38.06 2.24
CA ALA A 902 2.96 37.40 2.40
C ALA A 902 2.96 36.45 3.61
N ALA A 903 1.82 35.86 3.93
CA ALA A 903 1.66 34.93 5.05
C ALA A 903 2.50 33.66 4.90
N GLN A 904 2.95 33.36 3.67
CA GLN A 904 3.63 32.13 3.30
C GLN A 904 4.80 32.42 2.35
N ARG A 905 5.73 31.47 2.26
CA ARG A 905 6.85 31.46 1.31
C ARG A 905 6.51 30.56 0.14
N GLN A 906 6.82 30.99 -1.07
CA GLN A 906 6.76 30.11 -2.23
C GLN A 906 8.09 29.36 -2.41
N VAL A 907 8.03 28.03 -2.48
CA VAL A 907 9.18 27.15 -2.78
C VAL A 907 8.80 26.26 -3.97
N GLY A 908 9.35 26.57 -5.14
CA GLY A 908 8.92 25.95 -6.38
C GLY A 908 7.45 26.24 -6.69
N THR A 909 6.62 25.20 -6.79
CA THR A 909 5.19 25.30 -7.10
C THR A 909 4.28 25.28 -5.87
N ARG A 910 4.84 25.15 -4.67
CA ARG A 910 4.09 25.02 -3.42
C ARG A 910 4.33 26.21 -2.50
N MET A 911 3.35 26.45 -1.63
CA MET A 911 3.43 27.42 -0.53
C MET A 911 3.77 26.71 0.78
N THR A 912 4.67 27.32 1.56
CA THR A 912 5.14 26.82 2.86
C THR A 912 5.01 27.91 3.93
N LEU A 913 4.86 27.53 5.19
CA LEU A 913 4.91 28.47 6.32
C LEU A 913 6.34 28.94 6.55
N TRP A 914 6.52 30.23 6.82
CA TRP A 914 7.84 30.79 7.12
C TRP A 914 8.42 30.15 8.39
N THR A 915 9.62 29.58 8.29
CA THR A 915 10.32 28.96 9.42
C THR A 915 11.15 29.97 10.22
N GLY A 916 11.37 29.70 11.51
CA GLY A 916 12.39 30.39 12.31
C GLY A 916 11.89 31.25 13.47
N ASP A 917 10.60 31.22 13.81
CA ASP A 917 10.05 31.92 14.98
C ASP A 917 10.25 31.06 16.24
N VAL A 918 11.51 30.86 16.63
CA VAL A 918 11.87 29.99 17.76
C VAL A 918 11.38 30.56 19.10
N THR A 919 11.17 31.89 19.15
CA THR A 919 10.69 32.60 20.34
C THR A 919 9.16 32.68 20.42
N ARG A 920 8.46 32.32 19.34
CA ARG A 920 6.98 32.31 19.22
C ARG A 920 6.36 33.68 19.46
N ASN A 921 7.08 34.73 19.08
CA ASN A 921 6.63 36.11 19.25
C ASN A 921 5.93 36.65 17.99
N GLY A 922 5.76 35.81 16.96
CA GLY A 922 5.16 36.19 15.69
C GLY A 922 6.10 37.00 14.79
N GLN A 923 7.40 37.03 15.09
CA GLN A 923 8.43 37.72 14.31
C GLN A 923 9.64 36.81 14.13
N VAL A 924 10.15 36.74 12.90
CA VAL A 924 11.45 36.12 12.63
C VAL A 924 12.49 37.22 12.45
N LYS A 925 13.51 37.20 13.30
CA LYS A 925 14.62 38.15 13.33
C LYS A 925 15.96 37.44 13.42
N TYR A 926 16.92 37.89 12.61
CA TYR A 926 18.29 37.37 12.70
C TYR A 926 19.22 38.22 13.59
N ALA A 927 19.03 39.55 13.61
CA ALA A 927 19.83 40.47 14.42
C ALA A 927 18.95 41.48 15.19
N GLY A 928 19.53 42.12 16.22
CA GLY A 928 18.82 43.03 17.12
C GLY A 928 18.37 42.35 18.42
N GLY A 929 17.69 43.11 19.29
CA GLY A 929 17.14 42.57 20.53
C GLY A 929 16.02 41.55 20.27
N SER A 930 15.99 40.48 21.07
CA SER A 930 15.03 39.37 20.94
C SER A 930 15.03 38.74 19.55
N ASN A 931 16.21 38.48 18.99
CA ASN A 931 16.36 37.74 17.74
C ASN A 931 16.21 36.21 17.97
N ASP A 932 15.90 35.48 16.92
CA ASP A 932 15.66 34.03 16.93
C ASP A 932 16.95 33.22 16.75
N ARG A 933 18.06 33.89 16.41
CA ARG A 933 19.38 33.28 16.25
C ARG A 933 20.04 32.94 17.59
N ASP A 934 19.94 33.82 18.58
CA ASP A 934 20.60 33.68 19.87
C ASP A 934 20.10 32.48 20.69
N PRO A 935 18.78 32.16 20.72
CA PRO A 935 18.28 30.93 21.34
C PRO A 935 18.95 29.65 20.83
N ILE A 936 19.27 29.56 19.53
CA ILE A 936 19.98 28.42 18.95
C ILE A 936 21.38 28.29 19.58
N LEU A 937 22.11 29.41 19.72
CA LEU A 937 23.44 29.41 20.33
C LEU A 937 23.37 28.96 21.80
N VAL A 938 22.37 29.45 22.52
CA VAL A 938 22.15 29.10 23.93
C VAL A 938 21.80 27.61 24.06
N ALA A 939 20.96 27.08 23.18
CA ALA A 939 20.55 25.67 23.20
C ALA A 939 21.74 24.71 23.07
N ILE A 940 22.75 25.04 22.24
CA ILE A 940 23.97 24.23 22.09
C ILE A 940 25.04 24.49 23.16
N GLY A 941 24.71 25.26 24.21
CA GLY A 941 25.59 25.54 25.35
C GLY A 941 26.41 26.83 25.25
N GLY A 942 26.25 27.63 24.20
CA GLY A 942 26.75 29.02 24.09
C GLY A 942 28.26 29.23 23.93
N ALA A 943 29.10 28.28 24.34
CA ALA A 943 30.56 28.43 24.36
C ALA A 943 31.25 27.91 23.09
N VAL A 944 30.72 26.85 22.47
CA VAL A 944 31.32 26.19 21.31
C VAL A 944 30.33 26.21 20.14
N PRO A 945 30.43 27.18 19.20
CA PRO A 945 29.46 27.34 18.12
C PRO A 945 29.32 26.15 17.15
N THR A 946 30.28 25.22 17.17
CA THR A 946 30.26 23.97 16.38
C THR A 946 29.64 22.79 17.12
N ALA A 947 29.21 22.97 18.38
CA ALA A 947 28.47 21.94 19.08
C ALA A 947 27.10 21.69 18.41
N THR A 948 26.64 20.45 18.46
CA THR A 948 25.33 20.03 17.97
C THR A 948 24.57 19.41 19.14
N LEU A 949 23.32 19.85 19.35
CA LEU A 949 22.41 19.23 20.30
C LEU A 949 21.47 18.30 19.53
N SER A 950 21.57 16.98 19.75
CA SER A 950 20.77 15.98 19.03
C SER A 950 19.84 15.22 19.96
N GLY A 951 18.80 14.60 19.40
CA GLY A 951 17.95 13.65 20.12
C GLY A 951 16.96 14.32 21.06
N GLN A 952 16.57 15.57 20.79
CA GLN A 952 15.61 16.32 21.59
C GLN A 952 14.59 17.02 20.70
N TYR A 953 13.34 17.08 21.16
CA TYR A 953 12.29 17.87 20.54
C TYR A 953 12.39 19.33 20.98
N ARG A 954 12.91 20.19 20.11
CA ARG A 954 13.27 21.59 20.40
C ARG A 954 12.51 22.59 19.53
N ALA A 955 12.37 23.82 20.01
CA ALA A 955 11.83 24.92 19.21
C ALA A 955 12.90 25.51 18.27
N GLU A 956 14.18 25.37 18.65
CA GLU A 956 15.35 25.85 17.91
C GLU A 956 15.74 24.98 16.72
N ASP A 957 15.19 23.77 16.63
CA ASP A 957 15.31 22.88 15.47
C ASP A 957 14.31 23.34 14.40
N VAL A 958 14.74 24.25 13.53
CA VAL A 958 13.86 24.92 12.56
C VAL A 958 13.65 24.12 11.29
N ASN A 959 14.46 23.07 11.07
CA ASN A 959 14.34 22.14 9.94
C ASN A 959 13.72 20.78 10.31
N LEU A 960 13.47 20.54 11.60
CA LEU A 960 12.84 19.34 12.17
C LEU A 960 13.62 18.05 11.90
N ASP A 961 14.95 18.13 11.89
CA ASP A 961 15.83 16.97 11.69
C ASP A 961 16.25 16.28 13.01
N GLY A 962 15.83 16.82 14.16
CA GLY A 962 16.18 16.33 15.49
C GLY A 962 17.55 16.79 15.99
N GLN A 963 18.18 17.76 15.31
CA GLN A 963 19.48 18.33 15.65
C GLN A 963 19.45 19.87 15.61
N VAL A 964 19.84 20.50 16.71
CA VAL A 964 20.04 21.96 16.78
C VAL A 964 21.51 22.28 16.52
N LYS A 965 21.77 23.13 15.52
CA LYS A 965 23.11 23.52 15.06
C LYS A 965 23.21 25.03 14.89
N TYR A 966 24.28 25.60 15.44
CA TYR A 966 24.61 27.01 15.21
C TYR A 966 25.61 27.23 14.07
N ALA A 967 26.51 26.30 13.78
CA ALA A 967 27.49 26.40 12.69
C ALA A 967 27.69 25.03 12.00
N GLY A 968 28.31 25.04 10.82
CA GLY A 968 28.46 23.85 9.97
C GLY A 968 27.41 23.77 8.86
N GLY A 969 27.40 22.66 8.11
CA GLY A 969 26.39 22.45 7.05
C GLY A 969 24.99 22.26 7.62
N ALA A 970 23.98 22.79 6.93
CA ALA A 970 22.56 22.70 7.31
C ALA A 970 22.28 23.15 8.76
N ASN A 971 22.87 24.27 9.19
CA ASN A 971 22.62 24.82 10.52
C ASN A 971 21.33 25.65 10.56
N ASP A 972 20.67 25.68 11.73
CA ASP A 972 19.38 26.34 11.94
C ASP A 972 19.45 27.87 11.79
N ARG A 973 20.58 28.47 12.20
CA ARG A 973 20.74 29.92 12.18
C ARG A 973 20.69 30.45 10.74
N ASP A 974 21.31 29.76 9.80
CA ASP A 974 21.41 30.22 8.42
C ASP A 974 20.04 30.11 7.73
N ILE A 975 19.21 29.15 8.16
CA ILE A 975 17.81 29.06 7.73
C ILE A 975 17.04 30.31 8.18
N ILE A 976 17.18 30.76 9.44
CA ILE A 976 16.57 32.02 9.92
C ILE A 976 17.01 33.22 9.08
N LEU A 977 18.30 33.31 8.73
CA LEU A 977 18.81 34.38 7.87
C LEU A 977 18.13 34.35 6.49
N GLN A 978 17.94 33.16 5.92
CA GLN A 978 17.26 32.98 4.63
C GLN A 978 15.78 33.37 4.72
N THR A 979 15.07 33.04 5.81
CA THR A 979 13.67 33.44 6.04
C THR A 979 13.48 34.95 5.92
N ILE A 980 14.39 35.74 6.48
CA ILE A 980 14.31 37.21 6.42
C ILE A 980 14.88 37.81 5.12
N GLY A 981 15.30 36.98 4.17
CA GLY A 981 15.75 37.38 2.83
C GLY A 981 17.26 37.29 2.58
N GLY A 982 18.05 36.79 3.52
CA GLY A 982 19.46 36.40 3.31
C GLY A 982 20.48 37.54 3.26
N ALA A 983 20.10 38.71 2.73
CA ALA A 983 21.04 39.80 2.43
C ALA A 983 21.07 40.92 3.49
N VAL A 984 19.96 41.15 4.20
CA VAL A 984 19.82 42.23 5.18
C VAL A 984 19.52 41.62 6.55
N PRO A 985 20.54 41.41 7.41
CA PRO A 985 20.37 40.73 8.71
C PRO A 985 19.43 41.42 9.70
N THR A 986 19.09 42.69 9.43
CA THR A 986 18.15 43.49 10.23
C THR A 986 16.71 43.44 9.71
N ALA A 987 16.46 42.74 8.60
CA ALA A 987 15.11 42.51 8.12
C ALA A 987 14.32 41.67 9.13
N THR A 988 13.01 41.93 9.21
CA THR A 988 12.09 41.19 10.08
C THR A 988 10.95 40.66 9.22
N ARG A 989 10.59 39.40 9.44
CA ARG A 989 9.32 38.85 8.93
C ARG A 989 8.33 38.83 10.06
N THR A 990 7.13 39.33 9.81
CA THR A 990 6.04 39.37 10.80
C THR A 990 4.93 38.43 10.36
N GLN A 991 4.40 37.68 11.31
CA GLN A 991 3.24 36.83 11.12
C GLN A 991 2.06 37.63 10.56
N GLN A 992 1.31 37.01 9.65
CA GLN A 992 0.09 37.60 9.11
C GLN A 992 -1.11 36.86 9.67
N LEU A 993 -1.36 37.10 10.95
CA LEU A 993 -2.59 36.77 11.68
C LEU A 993 -3.09 38.03 12.39
N PRO A 994 -4.41 38.20 12.54
CA PRO A 994 -5.02 39.35 13.21
C PRO A 994 -4.86 39.32 14.73
#